data_AF-A0AAU9X2P2-F1
#
_entry.id   AF-A0AAU9X2P2-F1
#
_cell.length_a   1.000
_cell.length_b   1.000
_cell.length_c   1.000
_cell.angle_alpha   90.00
_cell.angle_beta   90.00
_cell.angle_gamma   90.00
#
_symmetry.space_group_name_H-M   'P 1'
#
loop_
_entity.id
_entity.type
_entity.pdbx_description
1 polymer ?
#
loop_
_entity_poly.entity_id
_entity_poly.type
_entity_poly.pdbx_seq_one_letter_code
_entity_poly.pdbx_strand_id
1 'polypeptide(L)'
;MTAQVTKMANGRSNSKPLATGYRRVIRRRTLAKWANIHLETVCVSIQDVTDLHDSGIAAKLLSVLSGRKIAVPIFQPHRKKRQVVGWRNICSFLESLEFPEEITEPLQFTQGNIELLLDWVWHLVIYFLITPLQDMFGQTQSSPREFILSWVHEKLPTHNVTNFDTDWQNGVLLCELVNATQSGLIPSKLYADKTNGEGNAKLGMQIAHEAFGIPQVISPFDLASSQVDELSLLTYLALFVKYESLKQGPGKKANRGNPVNKDEEIAHACKAYGSGLRASELGKVAEFVVELNGAKPTDITIAIECKPVRGAVHEDKPDLSVKPLNRNTYCVKYLPTRPGDYVISILHCGAHILRSPFYLTVPEQNGLSSLKTPLRNQRKDLVDGISNNGHEVSSNKNRSPTSQNGSPSLSSDDEGKNYPLTPPFLTNGSISPELPTNTAEGPGLIAGEVGRVGRFRVVTDNTTKGPLSVCISCPAVSIPVPYVKSVKKGTFTEHSVLYIPTEPGAYEVFIKWGDISINGSPFKVFINNVLEDGVDAQIGVKDDLGGRGRIRVYYAAMSTNLKVRKDNELLEKFLKAKGISNRSDFDEWIALDVAMNRAQRDKVFSKAGTRKTPMLFANDVFIGGYEDVLIMDKQGLFDKYLK
;
A
#
# COMPACT_ATOMS: atom_id res chain seq x y z
N MET A 1 -10.83 -40.53 12.34
CA MET A 1 -12.26 -40.21 12.56
C MET A 1 -12.58 -38.98 11.74
N THR A 2 -13.49 -39.19 10.81
CA THR A 2 -13.85 -38.38 9.65
C THR A 2 -14.51 -37.06 10.02
N ALA A 3 -13.87 -35.93 9.68
CA ALA A 3 -14.46 -34.61 9.79
C ALA A 3 -15.33 -34.34 8.56
N GLN A 4 -16.61 -34.71 8.67
CA GLN A 4 -17.68 -34.05 7.90
C GLN A 4 -17.87 -32.67 8.52
N VAL A 5 -17.29 -31.63 7.91
CA VAL A 5 -17.60 -30.25 8.22
C VAL A 5 -18.21 -29.63 6.96
N THR A 6 -19.54 -29.59 6.99
CA THR A 6 -20.36 -28.51 6.43
C THR A 6 -20.39 -28.34 4.91
N LYS A 7 -21.15 -29.22 4.23
CA LYS A 7 -22.04 -28.77 3.15
C LYS A 7 -23.10 -27.83 3.74
N MET A 8 -22.84 -26.53 3.73
CA MET A 8 -23.93 -25.54 3.71
C MET A 8 -23.97 -24.96 2.30
N ALA A 9 -25.01 -25.40 1.58
CA ALA A 9 -25.48 -24.74 0.39
C ALA A 9 -25.78 -23.26 0.72
N ASN A 10 -24.90 -22.36 0.26
CA ASN A 10 -25.22 -20.95 0.08
C ASN A 10 -26.19 -20.81 -1.12
N GLY A 11 -27.39 -21.34 -0.94
CA GLY A 11 -28.55 -21.05 -1.78
C GLY A 11 -29.12 -19.70 -1.40
N ARG A 12 -28.44 -18.62 -1.79
CA ARG A 12 -29.00 -17.29 -2.04
C ARG A 12 -27.91 -16.47 -2.72
N SER A 13 -28.17 -16.07 -3.95
CA SER A 13 -27.42 -15.08 -4.71
C SER A 13 -27.34 -13.76 -3.92
N ASN A 14 -26.39 -13.65 -3.00
CA ASN A 14 -25.85 -12.36 -2.61
C ASN A 14 -24.98 -11.92 -3.79
N SER A 15 -25.63 -11.33 -4.79
CA SER A 15 -24.94 -10.64 -5.88
C SER A 15 -23.98 -9.65 -5.24
N LYS A 16 -22.67 -9.96 -5.27
CA LYS A 16 -21.64 -9.01 -4.87
C LYS A 16 -21.89 -7.73 -5.67
N PRO A 17 -21.87 -6.55 -5.05
CA PRO A 17 -21.98 -5.33 -5.81
C PRO A 17 -20.79 -5.26 -6.77
N LEU A 18 -21.07 -5.41 -8.06
CA LEU A 18 -20.12 -5.17 -9.13
C LEU A 18 -19.58 -3.76 -8.93
N ALA A 19 -18.28 -3.64 -8.69
CA ALA A 19 -17.70 -2.31 -8.58
C ALA A 19 -17.60 -1.72 -9.99
N THR A 20 -18.21 -0.56 -10.19
CA THR A 20 -18.15 0.22 -11.43
C THR A 20 -17.48 1.57 -11.16
N GLY A 21 -16.91 2.18 -12.21
CA GLY A 21 -16.24 3.48 -12.11
C GLY A 21 -15.18 3.52 -11.00
N TYR A 22 -15.19 4.59 -10.19
CA TYR A 22 -14.15 4.83 -9.19
C TYR A 22 -14.13 3.77 -8.06
N ARG A 23 -15.27 3.14 -7.73
CA ARG A 23 -15.32 2.01 -6.77
C ARG A 23 -14.41 0.87 -7.23
N ARG A 24 -14.41 0.56 -8.54
CA ARG A 24 -13.56 -0.47 -9.14
C ARG A 24 -12.09 -0.09 -8.98
N VAL A 25 -11.77 1.18 -9.22
CA VAL A 25 -10.41 1.73 -9.10
C VAL A 25 -9.90 1.65 -7.65
N ILE A 26 -10.74 1.92 -6.65
CA ILE A 26 -10.40 1.75 -5.23
C ILE A 26 -10.15 0.26 -4.90
N ARG A 27 -11.01 -0.63 -5.39
CA ARG A 27 -10.87 -2.08 -5.16
C ARG A 27 -9.58 -2.64 -5.73
N ARG A 28 -9.24 -2.30 -6.99
CA ARG A 28 -7.97 -2.68 -7.63
C ARG A 28 -6.78 -2.27 -6.79
N ARG A 29 -6.71 -1.01 -6.38
CA ARG A 29 -5.58 -0.48 -5.61
C ARG A 29 -5.47 -1.14 -4.24
N THR A 30 -6.59 -1.32 -3.55
CA THR A 30 -6.61 -1.91 -2.21
C THR A 30 -6.15 -3.37 -2.24
N LEU A 31 -6.68 -4.16 -3.17
CA LEU A 31 -6.31 -5.56 -3.32
C LEU A 31 -4.88 -5.74 -3.85
N ALA A 32 -4.40 -4.86 -4.74
CA ALA A 32 -3.00 -4.87 -5.18
C ALA A 32 -2.05 -4.58 -4.01
N LYS A 33 -2.34 -3.55 -3.21
CA LYS A 33 -1.56 -3.23 -2.00
C LYS A 33 -1.59 -4.36 -0.97
N TRP A 34 -2.75 -4.99 -0.77
CA TRP A 34 -2.86 -6.14 0.12
C TRP A 34 -1.98 -7.30 -0.37
N ALA A 35 -2.05 -7.66 -1.65
CA ALA A 35 -1.19 -8.69 -2.24
C ALA A 35 0.30 -8.35 -2.10
N ASN A 36 0.68 -7.08 -2.27
CA ASN A 36 2.07 -6.63 -2.11
C ASN A 36 2.62 -6.78 -0.70
N ILE A 37 1.80 -6.71 0.36
CA ILE A 37 2.26 -7.03 1.73
C ILE A 37 2.94 -8.40 1.78
N HIS A 38 2.42 -9.35 1.00
CA HIS A 38 2.89 -10.72 0.91
C HIS A 38 3.98 -10.88 -0.15
N LEU A 39 3.76 -10.37 -1.37
CA LEU A 39 4.72 -10.52 -2.48
C LEU A 39 6.07 -9.85 -2.20
N GLU A 40 6.09 -8.73 -1.48
CA GLU A 40 7.35 -8.05 -1.14
C GLU A 40 8.27 -8.93 -0.29
N THR A 41 7.73 -9.91 0.46
CA THR A 41 8.55 -10.84 1.24
C THR A 41 9.47 -11.65 0.33
N VAL A 42 9.01 -12.00 -0.88
CA VAL A 42 9.75 -12.74 -1.91
C VAL A 42 10.31 -11.84 -3.01
N CYS A 43 10.52 -10.55 -2.70
CA CYS A 43 11.06 -9.54 -3.63
C CYS A 43 10.28 -9.40 -4.96
N VAL A 44 8.97 -9.61 -4.91
CA VAL A 44 8.06 -9.37 -6.04
C VAL A 44 7.09 -8.26 -5.66
N SER A 45 6.66 -7.47 -6.64
CA SER A 45 5.61 -6.47 -6.46
C SER A 45 4.75 -6.41 -7.72
N ILE A 46 3.44 -6.24 -7.54
CA ILE A 46 2.51 -5.92 -8.60
C ILE A 46 2.16 -4.43 -8.57
N GLN A 47 1.93 -3.84 -9.74
CA GLN A 47 1.44 -2.48 -9.88
C GLN A 47 -0.09 -2.45 -9.82
N ASP A 48 -0.72 -3.45 -10.43
CA ASP A 48 -2.17 -3.62 -10.44
C ASP A 48 -2.56 -5.10 -10.30
N VAL A 49 -3.81 -5.34 -9.88
CA VAL A 49 -4.39 -6.68 -9.81
C VAL A 49 -4.31 -7.41 -11.16
N THR A 50 -4.34 -6.70 -12.29
CA THR A 50 -4.18 -7.30 -13.62
C THR A 50 -2.83 -8.01 -13.79
N ASP A 51 -1.77 -7.61 -13.08
CA ASP A 51 -0.47 -8.29 -13.17
C ASP A 51 -0.54 -9.75 -12.70
N LEU A 52 -1.53 -10.07 -11.87
CA LEU A 52 -1.76 -11.43 -11.40
C LEU A 52 -2.25 -12.37 -12.50
N HIS A 53 -2.62 -11.88 -13.70
CA HIS A 53 -2.84 -12.74 -14.87
C HIS A 53 -1.62 -13.63 -15.19
N ASP A 54 -0.43 -13.21 -14.77
CA ASP A 54 0.78 -14.03 -14.81
C ASP A 54 0.73 -15.11 -13.70
N SER A 55 0.52 -16.36 -14.11
CA SER A 55 0.55 -17.54 -13.23
C SER A 55 1.84 -17.67 -12.41
N GLY A 56 2.97 -17.15 -12.87
CA GLY A 56 4.21 -17.09 -12.09
C GLY A 56 4.09 -16.20 -10.86
N ILE A 57 3.48 -15.02 -11.01
CA ILE A 57 3.26 -14.07 -9.93
C ILE A 57 2.13 -14.57 -9.01
N ALA A 58 1.01 -15.04 -9.58
CA ALA A 58 -0.10 -15.61 -8.84
C ALA A 58 0.31 -16.82 -7.96
N ALA A 59 1.13 -17.73 -8.50
CA ALA A 59 1.66 -18.86 -7.75
C ALA A 59 2.57 -18.44 -6.60
N LYS A 60 3.38 -17.39 -6.76
CA LYS A 60 4.21 -16.85 -5.67
C LYS A 60 3.35 -16.25 -4.56
N LEU A 61 2.33 -15.46 -4.90
CA LEU A 61 1.38 -14.92 -3.92
C LEU A 61 0.75 -16.04 -3.09
N LEU A 62 0.18 -17.05 -3.76
CA LEU A 62 -0.42 -18.20 -3.08
C LEU A 62 0.60 -19.02 -2.28
N SER A 63 1.83 -19.14 -2.76
CA SER A 63 2.87 -19.88 -2.03
C SER A 63 3.23 -19.19 -0.73
N VAL A 64 3.30 -17.85 -0.72
CA VAL A 64 3.51 -17.06 0.50
C VAL A 64 2.32 -17.17 1.45
N LEU A 65 1.09 -17.03 0.93
CA LEU A 65 -0.13 -17.08 1.75
C LEU A 65 -0.34 -18.44 2.41
N SER A 66 -0.09 -19.53 1.67
CA SER A 66 -0.32 -20.90 2.14
C SER A 66 0.88 -21.55 2.82
N GLY A 67 2.08 -20.99 2.65
CA GLY A 67 3.35 -21.62 3.05
C GLY A 67 3.73 -22.87 2.24
N ARG A 68 3.04 -23.15 1.13
CA ARG A 68 3.26 -24.32 0.25
C ARG A 68 3.70 -23.87 -1.13
N LYS A 69 4.77 -24.47 -1.68
CA LYS A 69 5.22 -24.16 -3.04
C LYS A 69 4.24 -24.68 -4.09
N ILE A 70 3.96 -23.86 -5.09
CA ILE A 70 3.18 -24.26 -6.28
C ILE A 70 4.12 -24.29 -7.49
N ALA A 71 4.22 -25.44 -8.14
CA ALA A 71 5.04 -25.58 -9.34
C ALA A 71 4.30 -25.00 -10.55
N VAL A 72 4.84 -23.93 -11.16
CA VAL A 72 4.32 -23.34 -12.39
C VAL A 72 5.43 -23.18 -13.44
N PRO A 73 5.12 -23.31 -14.74
CA PRO A 73 6.10 -23.02 -15.79
C PRO A 73 6.54 -21.56 -15.76
N ILE A 74 7.80 -21.30 -16.12
CA ILE A 74 8.29 -19.92 -16.27
C ILE A 74 7.47 -19.21 -17.36
N PHE A 75 6.89 -18.07 -17.00
CA PHE A 75 6.16 -17.25 -17.96
C PHE A 75 7.08 -16.71 -19.05
N GLN A 76 6.61 -16.80 -20.27
CA GLN A 76 7.19 -16.14 -21.43
C GLN A 76 6.04 -15.48 -22.20
N PRO A 77 6.06 -14.16 -22.45
CA PRO A 77 4.96 -13.43 -23.08
C PRO A 77 4.50 -14.02 -24.42
N HIS A 78 5.44 -14.59 -25.19
CA HIS A 78 5.16 -15.17 -26.50
C HIS A 78 4.61 -16.61 -26.43
N ARG A 79 4.54 -17.22 -25.24
CA ARG A 79 4.09 -18.60 -25.03
C ARG A 79 2.86 -18.66 -24.13
N LYS A 80 1.74 -18.09 -24.60
CA LYS A 80 0.43 -18.08 -23.90
C LYS A 80 -0.01 -19.48 -23.40
N LYS A 81 0.34 -20.56 -24.10
CA LYS A 81 0.06 -21.94 -23.66
C LYS A 81 0.71 -22.30 -22.30
N ARG A 82 1.85 -21.70 -21.94
CA ARG A 82 2.49 -21.92 -20.63
C ARG A 82 1.71 -21.27 -19.49
N GLN A 83 1.08 -20.12 -19.73
CA GLN A 83 0.19 -19.48 -18.75
C GLN A 83 -0.99 -20.38 -18.39
N VAL A 84 -1.62 -21.00 -19.40
CA VAL A 84 -2.73 -21.95 -19.18
C VAL A 84 -2.30 -23.12 -18.29
N VAL A 85 -1.10 -23.67 -18.50
CA VAL A 85 -0.56 -24.76 -17.67
C VAL A 85 -0.29 -24.28 -16.25
N GLY A 86 0.31 -23.10 -16.07
CA GLY A 86 0.55 -22.51 -14.75
C GLY A 86 -0.76 -22.31 -13.97
N TRP A 87 -1.78 -21.74 -14.62
CA TRP A 87 -3.10 -21.57 -14.02
C TRP A 87 -3.81 -22.88 -13.72
N ARG A 88 -3.68 -23.93 -14.56
CA ARG A 88 -4.21 -25.26 -14.23
C ARG A 88 -3.62 -25.81 -12.94
N ASN A 89 -2.31 -25.64 -12.74
CA ASN A 89 -1.65 -26.07 -11.50
C ASN A 89 -2.12 -25.26 -10.28
N ILE A 90 -2.32 -23.95 -10.46
CA ILE A 90 -2.90 -23.09 -9.41
C ILE A 90 -4.32 -23.54 -9.05
N CYS A 91 -5.18 -23.78 -10.04
CA CYS A 91 -6.56 -24.20 -9.80
C CYS A 91 -6.62 -25.55 -9.08
N SER A 92 -5.80 -26.54 -9.48
CA SER A 92 -5.71 -27.81 -8.77
C SER A 92 -5.22 -27.64 -7.31
N PHE A 93 -4.32 -26.69 -7.07
CA PHE A 93 -3.91 -26.35 -5.71
C PHE A 93 -5.06 -25.70 -4.91
N LEU A 94 -5.81 -24.78 -5.51
CA LEU A 94 -6.97 -24.14 -4.88
C LEU A 94 -8.09 -25.13 -4.57
N GLU A 95 -8.36 -26.08 -5.46
CA GLU A 95 -9.28 -27.21 -5.21
C GLU A 95 -8.85 -28.01 -3.97
N SER A 96 -7.55 -28.24 -3.79
CA SER A 96 -7.02 -28.94 -2.61
C SER A 96 -7.17 -28.14 -1.29
N LEU A 97 -7.48 -26.85 -1.38
CA LEU A 97 -7.78 -25.97 -0.25
C LEU A 97 -9.28 -25.77 -0.03
N GLU A 98 -10.13 -26.47 -0.79
CA GLU A 98 -11.59 -26.29 -0.80
C GLU A 98 -12.00 -24.84 -1.17
N PHE A 99 -11.22 -24.22 -2.08
CA PHE A 99 -11.50 -22.87 -2.56
C PHE A 99 -12.73 -22.87 -3.52
N PRO A 100 -13.51 -21.77 -3.62
CA PRO A 100 -14.73 -21.74 -4.43
C PRO A 100 -14.53 -22.11 -5.92
N GLU A 101 -15.31 -23.06 -6.42
CA GLU A 101 -15.23 -23.59 -7.80
C GLU A 101 -15.46 -22.52 -8.88
N GLU A 102 -16.27 -21.50 -8.60
CA GLU A 102 -16.55 -20.38 -9.53
C GLU A 102 -15.27 -19.62 -9.95
N ILE A 103 -14.18 -19.77 -9.19
CA ILE A 103 -12.94 -19.01 -9.33
C ILE A 103 -11.77 -19.92 -9.71
N THR A 104 -12.00 -21.20 -9.99
CA THR A 104 -10.95 -22.16 -10.35
C THR A 104 -10.90 -22.47 -11.86
N GLU A 105 -11.50 -21.65 -12.74
CA GLU A 105 -11.45 -21.87 -14.18
C GLU A 105 -10.18 -21.27 -14.84
N PRO A 106 -9.19 -22.08 -15.30
CA PRO A 106 -7.88 -21.58 -15.72
C PRO A 106 -7.90 -20.65 -16.95
N LEU A 107 -8.85 -20.84 -17.87
CA LEU A 107 -8.89 -20.11 -19.13
C LEU A 107 -9.27 -18.64 -18.94
N GLN A 108 -10.14 -18.36 -17.97
CA GLN A 108 -10.64 -17.00 -17.75
C GLN A 108 -9.53 -16.08 -17.20
N PHE A 109 -8.60 -16.60 -16.40
CA PHE A 109 -7.46 -15.83 -15.89
C PHE A 109 -6.44 -15.45 -16.96
N THR A 110 -6.22 -16.33 -17.95
CA THR A 110 -5.26 -16.06 -19.03
C THR A 110 -5.68 -14.94 -19.98
N GLN A 111 -6.95 -14.55 -19.94
CA GLN A 111 -7.49 -13.43 -20.69
C GLN A 111 -7.35 -12.10 -19.95
N GLY A 112 -6.84 -12.10 -18.71
CA GLY A 112 -6.68 -10.88 -17.92
C GLY A 112 -8.01 -10.25 -17.53
N ASN A 113 -9.07 -11.05 -17.41
CA ASN A 113 -10.38 -10.54 -16.98
C ASN A 113 -10.27 -9.94 -15.59
N ILE A 114 -10.44 -8.62 -15.53
CA ILE A 114 -10.20 -7.86 -14.31
C ILE A 114 -11.20 -8.17 -13.20
N GLU A 115 -12.47 -8.36 -13.52
CA GLU A 115 -13.49 -8.65 -12.51
C GLU A 115 -13.20 -10.00 -11.84
N LEU A 116 -12.81 -10.99 -12.64
CA LEU A 116 -12.40 -12.29 -12.12
C LEU A 116 -11.14 -12.19 -11.24
N LEU A 117 -10.13 -11.43 -11.65
CA LEU A 117 -8.92 -11.25 -10.84
C LEU A 117 -9.21 -10.50 -9.53
N LEU A 118 -10.09 -9.49 -9.56
CA LEU A 118 -10.56 -8.79 -8.37
C LEU A 118 -11.31 -9.74 -7.42
N ASP A 119 -12.24 -10.53 -7.95
CA ASP A 119 -12.94 -11.55 -7.18
C ASP A 119 -11.94 -12.53 -6.59
N TRP A 120 -11.02 -13.07 -7.38
CA TRP A 120 -10.03 -14.02 -6.91
C TRP A 120 -9.21 -13.50 -5.74
N VAL A 121 -8.62 -12.31 -5.85
CA VAL A 121 -7.84 -11.72 -4.75
C VAL A 121 -8.71 -11.44 -3.52
N TRP A 122 -9.95 -11.01 -3.70
CA TRP A 122 -10.89 -10.83 -2.59
C TRP A 122 -11.18 -12.14 -1.84
N HIS A 123 -11.31 -13.29 -2.52
CA HIS A 123 -11.50 -14.55 -1.82
C HIS A 123 -10.21 -15.04 -1.15
N LEU A 124 -9.04 -14.64 -1.64
CA LEU A 124 -7.78 -14.86 -0.90
C LEU A 124 -7.78 -14.05 0.40
N VAL A 125 -8.28 -12.80 0.40
CA VAL A 125 -8.48 -12.02 1.63
C VAL A 125 -9.42 -12.74 2.58
N ILE A 126 -10.56 -13.23 2.10
CA ILE A 126 -11.49 -14.00 2.93
C ILE A 126 -10.78 -15.20 3.54
N TYR A 127 -10.21 -16.07 2.69
CA TYR A 127 -9.66 -17.37 3.11
C TYR A 127 -8.43 -17.24 4.01
N PHE A 128 -7.48 -16.37 3.67
CA PHE A 128 -6.19 -16.28 4.38
C PHE A 128 -6.13 -15.20 5.46
N LEU A 129 -7.08 -14.26 5.49
CA LEU A 129 -7.14 -13.23 6.52
C LEU A 129 -8.40 -13.34 7.38
N ILE A 130 -9.60 -13.35 6.79
CA ILE A 130 -10.85 -13.20 7.55
C ILE A 130 -11.31 -14.51 8.20
N THR A 131 -11.34 -15.62 7.47
CA THR A 131 -11.80 -16.92 7.99
C THR A 131 -11.01 -17.38 9.22
N PRO A 132 -9.66 -17.30 9.25
CA PRO A 132 -8.91 -17.63 10.47
C PRO A 132 -9.27 -16.72 11.66
N LEU A 133 -9.62 -15.46 11.40
CA LEU A 133 -10.09 -14.55 12.46
C LEU A 133 -11.48 -14.96 12.96
N GLN A 134 -12.40 -15.30 12.06
CA GLN A 134 -13.72 -15.81 12.44
C GLN A 134 -13.62 -17.06 13.32
N ASP A 135 -12.73 -17.98 12.97
CA ASP A 135 -12.45 -19.17 13.78
C ASP A 135 -11.93 -18.81 15.18
N MET A 136 -10.94 -17.91 15.26
CA MET A 136 -10.37 -17.47 16.54
C MET A 136 -11.39 -16.78 17.44
N PHE A 137 -12.32 -16.01 16.87
CA PHE A 137 -13.38 -15.31 17.59
C PHE A 137 -14.67 -16.14 17.75
N GLY A 138 -14.69 -17.40 17.27
CA GLY A 138 -15.84 -18.29 17.37
C GLY A 138 -17.06 -17.87 16.52
N GLN A 139 -16.86 -17.05 15.48
CA GLN A 139 -17.91 -16.54 14.58
C GLN A 139 -17.91 -17.22 13.21
N THR A 140 -17.71 -18.53 13.16
CA THR A 140 -17.50 -19.31 11.91
C THR A 140 -18.68 -19.32 10.94
N GLN A 141 -19.89 -19.00 11.41
CA GLN A 141 -21.11 -18.97 10.60
C GLN A 141 -21.48 -17.57 10.09
N SER A 142 -20.76 -16.54 10.53
CA SER A 142 -21.02 -15.16 10.10
C SER A 142 -20.45 -14.90 8.70
N SER A 143 -21.06 -14.00 7.94
CA SER A 143 -20.39 -13.46 6.76
C SER A 143 -19.20 -12.56 7.17
N PRO A 144 -18.20 -12.35 6.29
CA PRO A 144 -17.10 -11.42 6.55
C PRO A 144 -17.56 -10.02 6.99
N ARG A 145 -18.67 -9.55 6.40
CA ARG A 145 -19.29 -8.27 6.72
C ARG A 145 -19.86 -8.25 8.13
N GLU A 146 -20.67 -9.25 8.48
CA GLU A 146 -21.30 -9.35 9.80
C GLU A 146 -20.27 -9.53 10.91
N PHE A 147 -19.24 -10.34 10.67
CA PHE A 147 -18.13 -10.55 11.60
C PHE A 147 -17.44 -9.23 11.95
N ILE A 148 -16.98 -8.49 10.92
CA ILE A 148 -16.27 -7.24 11.13
C ILE A 148 -17.20 -6.19 11.74
N LEU A 149 -18.48 -6.16 11.36
CA LEU A 149 -19.45 -5.22 11.92
C LEU A 149 -19.69 -5.48 13.42
N SER A 150 -19.86 -6.75 13.79
CA SER A 150 -19.98 -7.16 15.20
C SER A 150 -18.74 -6.75 15.99
N TRP A 151 -17.55 -6.93 15.43
CA TRP A 151 -16.29 -6.53 16.07
C TRP A 151 -16.19 -5.00 16.23
N VAL A 152 -16.60 -4.22 15.23
CA VAL A 152 -16.63 -2.76 15.31
C VAL A 152 -17.61 -2.29 16.39
N HIS A 153 -18.80 -2.89 16.50
CA HIS A 153 -19.75 -2.56 17.56
C HIS A 153 -19.21 -2.85 18.96
N GLU A 154 -18.43 -3.92 19.11
CA GLU A 154 -17.75 -4.21 20.38
C GLU A 154 -16.70 -3.14 20.72
N LYS A 155 -15.93 -2.67 19.72
CA LYS A 155 -14.91 -1.63 19.90
C LYS A 155 -15.45 -0.23 20.08
N LEU A 156 -16.56 0.10 19.42
CA LEU A 156 -17.17 1.42 19.41
C LEU A 156 -18.64 1.32 19.87
N PRO A 157 -18.91 0.92 21.13
CA PRO A 157 -20.26 0.62 21.59
C PRO A 157 -21.19 1.84 21.64
N THR A 158 -20.61 3.04 21.68
CA THR A 158 -21.34 4.32 21.67
C THR A 158 -21.70 4.81 20.26
N HIS A 159 -21.25 4.11 19.21
CA HIS A 159 -21.41 4.52 17.82
C HIS A 159 -22.38 3.60 17.09
N ASN A 160 -23.28 4.20 16.31
CA ASN A 160 -24.24 3.46 15.48
C ASN A 160 -23.66 3.22 14.08
N VAL A 161 -22.66 2.34 13.98
CA VAL A 161 -22.07 1.96 12.69
C VAL A 161 -22.97 0.94 12.00
N THR A 162 -23.40 1.22 10.78
CA THR A 162 -24.34 0.36 10.03
C THR A 162 -23.80 -0.09 8.68
N ASN A 163 -22.79 0.62 8.17
CA ASN A 163 -22.20 0.38 6.86
C ASN A 163 -20.66 0.48 6.89
N PHE A 164 -20.06 0.07 5.77
CA PHE A 164 -18.62 0.16 5.49
C PHE A 164 -18.36 1.14 4.33
N ASP A 165 -19.15 2.20 4.27
CA ASP A 165 -18.95 3.30 3.34
C ASP A 165 -19.11 4.67 4.01
N THR A 166 -20.33 5.20 4.06
CA THR A 166 -20.63 6.58 4.44
C THR A 166 -20.34 6.90 5.90
N ASP A 167 -20.47 5.92 6.81
CA ASP A 167 -20.18 6.10 8.23
C ASP A 167 -18.70 6.43 8.47
N TRP A 168 -17.82 5.95 7.61
CA TRP A 168 -16.35 6.05 7.75
C TRP A 168 -15.75 7.24 7.00
N GLN A 169 -16.49 7.86 6.07
CA GLN A 169 -15.97 8.88 5.14
C GLN A 169 -15.44 10.15 5.82
N ASN A 170 -15.92 10.48 7.02
CA ASN A 170 -15.42 11.64 7.76
C ASN A 170 -14.14 11.34 8.59
N GLY A 171 -13.64 10.10 8.54
CA GLY A 171 -12.42 9.66 9.22
C GLY A 171 -12.46 9.62 10.75
N VAL A 172 -13.54 10.10 11.39
CA VAL A 172 -13.66 10.18 12.86
C VAL A 172 -13.70 8.79 13.47
N LEU A 173 -14.54 7.91 12.93
CA LEU A 173 -14.64 6.52 13.40
C LEU A 173 -13.30 5.79 13.33
N LEU A 174 -12.46 6.10 12.35
CA LEU A 174 -11.14 5.48 12.24
C LEU A 174 -10.21 5.95 13.38
N CYS A 175 -10.20 7.24 13.69
CA CYS A 175 -9.43 7.76 14.83
C CYS A 175 -9.95 7.21 16.17
N GLU A 176 -11.27 7.10 16.31
CA GLU A 176 -11.89 6.51 17.51
C GLU A 176 -11.60 5.02 17.61
N LEU A 177 -11.55 4.29 16.49
CA LEU A 177 -11.15 2.89 16.46
C LEU A 177 -9.70 2.73 16.91
N VAL A 178 -8.80 3.63 16.50
CA VAL A 178 -7.41 3.64 16.99
C VAL A 178 -7.37 3.87 18.50
N ASN A 179 -8.13 4.84 19.01
CA ASN A 179 -8.24 5.12 20.44
C ASN A 179 -8.91 3.97 21.23
N ALA A 180 -9.86 3.25 20.64
CA ALA A 180 -10.47 2.06 21.23
C ALA A 180 -9.51 0.86 21.23
N THR A 181 -8.59 0.81 20.26
CA THR A 181 -7.53 -0.21 20.18
C THR A 181 -6.41 0.07 21.19
N GLN A 182 -6.14 1.34 21.46
CA GLN A 182 -5.26 1.81 22.54
C GLN A 182 -5.63 3.24 22.94
N SER A 183 -5.98 3.40 24.22
CA SER A 183 -6.47 4.66 24.76
C SER A 183 -5.43 5.78 24.65
N GLY A 184 -5.88 6.97 24.29
CA GLY A 184 -5.10 8.22 24.36
C GLY A 184 -4.09 8.44 23.24
N LEU A 185 -4.03 7.60 22.20
CA LEU A 185 -3.09 7.78 21.08
C LEU A 185 -3.37 9.03 20.24
N ILE A 186 -4.64 9.36 20.02
CA ILE A 186 -5.05 10.50 19.22
C ILE A 186 -5.90 11.44 20.08
N PRO A 187 -5.43 12.65 20.41
CA PRO A 187 -6.25 13.65 21.08
C PRO A 187 -7.51 14.00 20.26
N SER A 188 -8.68 13.94 20.90
CA SER A 188 -9.99 14.12 20.23
C SER A 188 -10.13 15.42 19.44
N LYS A 189 -9.46 16.49 19.90
CA LYS A 189 -9.45 17.80 19.23
C LYS A 189 -8.84 17.76 17.82
N LEU A 190 -7.92 16.83 17.54
CA LEU A 190 -7.21 16.74 16.26
C LEU A 190 -8.08 16.18 15.12
N TYR A 191 -9.15 15.46 15.45
CA TYR A 191 -10.07 14.85 14.47
C TYR A 191 -11.53 15.26 14.70
N ALA A 192 -11.79 16.36 15.43
CA ALA A 192 -13.14 16.83 15.73
C ALA A 192 -13.86 17.41 14.49
N ASP A 193 -13.13 17.95 13.51
CA ASP A 193 -13.70 18.52 12.30
C ASP A 193 -14.17 17.41 11.33
N LYS A 194 -15.48 17.14 11.34
CA LYS A 194 -16.12 16.14 10.46
C LYS A 194 -16.07 16.50 8.98
N THR A 195 -15.75 17.75 8.62
CA THR A 195 -15.62 18.16 7.21
C THR A 195 -14.25 17.82 6.64
N ASN A 196 -13.27 17.55 7.51
CA ASN A 196 -11.91 17.16 7.15
C ASN A 196 -11.73 15.63 7.05
N GLY A 197 -12.60 14.96 6.28
CA GLY A 197 -12.63 13.49 6.22
C GLY A 197 -11.29 12.85 5.83
N GLU A 198 -10.65 13.36 4.79
CA GLU A 198 -9.33 12.90 4.31
C GLU A 198 -8.24 13.12 5.36
N GLY A 199 -8.22 14.29 6.03
CA GLY A 199 -7.24 14.60 7.06
C GLY A 199 -7.40 13.73 8.31
N ASN A 200 -8.63 13.50 8.75
CA ASN A 200 -8.94 12.61 9.86
C ASN A 200 -8.56 11.17 9.52
N ALA A 201 -8.91 10.70 8.31
CA ALA A 201 -8.51 9.38 7.83
C ALA A 201 -6.98 9.24 7.83
N LYS A 202 -6.26 10.24 7.29
CA LYS A 202 -4.79 10.24 7.27
C LYS A 202 -4.21 10.12 8.67
N LEU A 203 -4.71 10.91 9.61
CA LEU A 203 -4.26 10.87 11.01
C LEU A 203 -4.49 9.48 11.63
N GLY A 204 -5.71 8.94 11.53
CA GLY A 204 -6.04 7.62 12.07
C GLY A 204 -5.20 6.51 11.45
N MET A 205 -5.03 6.50 10.12
CA MET A 205 -4.24 5.50 9.40
C MET A 205 -2.76 5.58 9.72
N GLN A 206 -2.20 6.79 9.83
CA GLN A 206 -0.80 7.00 10.18
C GLN A 206 -0.51 6.49 11.59
N ILE A 207 -1.33 6.86 12.57
CA ILE A 207 -1.15 6.40 13.96
C ILE A 207 -1.39 4.89 14.06
N ALA A 208 -2.34 4.32 13.33
CA ALA A 208 -2.51 2.86 13.27
C ALA A 208 -1.27 2.16 12.71
N HIS A 209 -0.65 2.72 11.68
CA HIS A 209 0.60 2.18 11.13
C HIS A 209 1.76 2.28 12.14
N GLU A 210 1.96 3.47 12.72
CA GLU A 210 3.05 3.76 13.65
C GLU A 210 2.90 3.03 14.99
N ALA A 211 1.70 2.94 15.54
CA ALA A 211 1.46 2.29 16.83
C ALA A 211 1.24 0.78 16.71
N PHE A 212 0.57 0.32 15.64
CA PHE A 212 0.09 -1.08 15.55
C PHE A 212 0.76 -1.87 14.41
N GLY A 213 1.43 -1.21 13.47
CA GLY A 213 2.04 -1.85 12.31
C GLY A 213 1.03 -2.23 11.23
N ILE A 214 -0.19 -1.67 11.31
CA ILE A 214 -1.25 -1.93 10.34
C ILE A 214 -0.85 -1.30 8.98
N PRO A 215 -0.73 -2.07 7.91
CA PRO A 215 -0.37 -1.54 6.60
C PRO A 215 -1.54 -0.78 5.96
N GLN A 216 -1.25 0.35 5.33
CA GLN A 216 -2.23 1.22 4.67
C GLN A 216 -2.63 0.69 3.29
N VAL A 217 -3.42 -0.39 3.26
CA VAL A 217 -3.88 -1.02 2.01
C VAL A 217 -4.88 -0.15 1.26
N ILE A 218 -5.68 0.65 1.95
CA ILE A 218 -6.51 1.73 1.34
C ILE A 218 -5.79 3.08 1.54
N SER A 219 -6.03 4.07 0.69
CA SER A 219 -5.50 5.43 0.92
C SER A 219 -6.47 6.28 1.75
N PRO A 220 -6.00 7.30 2.49
CA PRO A 220 -6.88 8.24 3.19
C PRO A 220 -7.90 8.92 2.29
N PHE A 221 -7.51 9.25 1.06
CA PHE A 221 -8.38 9.84 0.04
C PHE A 221 -9.49 8.87 -0.38
N ASP A 222 -9.15 7.61 -0.65
CA ASP A 222 -10.13 6.61 -1.10
C ASP A 222 -11.12 6.25 0.01
N LEU A 223 -10.65 6.20 1.26
CA LEU A 223 -11.51 5.99 2.42
C LEU A 223 -12.49 7.15 2.62
N ALA A 224 -12.03 8.39 2.45
CA ALA A 224 -12.86 9.60 2.56
C ALA A 224 -13.73 9.88 1.32
N SER A 225 -13.62 9.07 0.26
CA SER A 225 -14.40 9.23 -0.98
C SER A 225 -15.86 8.87 -0.77
N SER A 226 -16.79 9.61 -1.42
CA SER A 226 -18.20 9.18 -1.40
C SER A 226 -18.46 7.90 -2.19
N GLN A 227 -17.48 7.48 -3.00
CA GLN A 227 -17.47 6.23 -3.76
C GLN A 227 -16.50 5.20 -3.16
N VAL A 228 -16.21 5.25 -1.85
CA VAL A 228 -15.46 4.19 -1.18
C VAL A 228 -16.07 2.81 -1.45
N ASP A 229 -15.21 1.82 -1.69
CA ASP A 229 -15.61 0.45 -1.94
C ASP A 229 -15.65 -0.35 -0.62
N GLU A 230 -16.79 -0.99 -0.34
CA GLU A 230 -17.03 -1.73 0.90
C GLU A 230 -16.01 -2.85 1.10
N LEU A 231 -15.70 -3.65 0.06
CA LEU A 231 -14.73 -4.75 0.17
C LEU A 231 -13.32 -4.23 0.50
N SER A 232 -12.97 -3.07 -0.06
CA SER A 232 -11.71 -2.39 0.23
C SER A 232 -11.63 -1.97 1.71
N LEU A 233 -12.71 -1.40 2.26
CA LEU A 233 -12.73 -1.03 3.67
C LEU A 233 -12.73 -2.24 4.60
N LEU A 234 -13.48 -3.29 4.27
CA LEU A 234 -13.45 -4.58 5.00
C LEU A 234 -12.04 -5.16 5.03
N THR A 235 -11.31 -5.11 3.90
CA THR A 235 -9.91 -5.56 3.83
C THR A 235 -9.03 -4.81 4.82
N TYR A 236 -9.19 -3.49 4.92
CA TYR A 236 -8.41 -2.67 5.85
C TYR A 236 -8.79 -2.91 7.32
N LEU A 237 -10.09 -2.98 7.64
CA LEU A 237 -10.55 -3.20 9.01
C LEU A 237 -10.22 -4.60 9.53
N ALA A 238 -10.20 -5.62 8.66
CA ALA A 238 -9.75 -6.97 9.03
C ALA A 238 -8.30 -6.98 9.59
N LEU A 239 -7.46 -6.01 9.19
CA LEU A 239 -6.10 -5.87 9.73
C LEU A 239 -6.09 -5.36 11.18
N PHE A 240 -7.09 -4.56 11.60
CA PHE A 240 -7.26 -4.20 13.00
C PHE A 240 -7.69 -5.40 13.83
N VAL A 241 -8.63 -6.20 13.32
CA VAL A 241 -9.05 -7.45 13.97
C VAL A 241 -7.86 -8.39 14.13
N LYS A 242 -7.02 -8.53 13.08
CA LYS A 242 -5.78 -9.31 13.14
C LYS A 242 -4.81 -8.76 14.17
N TYR A 243 -4.62 -7.44 14.24
CA TYR A 243 -3.77 -6.85 15.27
C TYR A 243 -4.27 -7.17 16.68
N GLU A 244 -5.57 -7.12 16.91
CA GLU A 244 -6.14 -7.47 18.22
C GLU A 244 -5.95 -8.94 18.56
N SER A 245 -6.16 -9.87 17.63
CA SER A 245 -5.96 -11.30 17.92
C SER A 245 -4.52 -11.59 18.37
N LEU A 246 -3.55 -10.83 17.85
CA LEU A 246 -2.15 -10.91 18.26
C LEU A 246 -1.85 -10.32 19.64
N LYS A 247 -2.69 -9.42 20.16
CA LYS A 247 -2.59 -8.94 21.55
C LYS A 247 -3.11 -9.97 22.55
N GLN A 248 -4.17 -10.69 22.21
CA GLN A 248 -4.85 -11.58 23.15
C GLN A 248 -4.11 -12.91 23.36
N GLY A 249 -3.25 -13.32 22.42
CA GLY A 249 -2.52 -14.59 22.44
C GLY A 249 -3.45 -15.81 22.30
N PRO A 250 -2.95 -16.96 21.80
CA PRO A 250 -3.71 -18.20 21.75
C PRO A 250 -3.94 -18.72 23.18
N GLY A 251 -5.11 -18.47 23.76
CA GLY A 251 -5.56 -19.18 24.97
C GLY A 251 -6.19 -18.35 26.09
N LYS A 252 -6.20 -17.01 26.05
CA LYS A 252 -6.96 -16.22 27.03
C LYS A 252 -8.43 -16.18 26.62
N LYS A 253 -9.20 -17.22 26.96
CA LYS A 253 -10.66 -17.10 27.03
C LYS A 253 -10.98 -15.92 27.94
N ALA A 254 -11.86 -15.04 27.49
CA ALA A 254 -12.30 -13.86 28.22
C ALA A 254 -12.79 -14.24 29.63
N ASN A 255 -11.91 -14.14 30.63
CA ASN A 255 -12.30 -14.29 32.02
C ASN A 255 -12.90 -12.95 32.46
N ARG A 256 -14.18 -12.75 32.14
CA ARG A 256 -14.98 -11.63 32.64
C ARG A 256 -15.15 -11.83 34.15
N GLY A 257 -14.25 -11.27 34.96
CA GLY A 257 -14.41 -11.44 36.40
C GLY A 257 -13.45 -10.74 37.36
N ASN A 258 -12.29 -10.21 36.97
CA ASN A 258 -11.41 -9.50 37.92
C ASN A 258 -10.92 -8.15 37.39
N PRO A 259 -10.91 -7.10 38.22
CA PRO A 259 -10.30 -5.82 37.87
C PRO A 259 -8.78 -6.02 37.82
N VAL A 260 -8.20 -5.92 36.64
CA VAL A 260 -6.75 -5.92 36.44
C VAL A 260 -6.21 -4.54 36.83
N ASN A 261 -5.11 -4.51 37.58
CA ASN A 261 -4.41 -3.29 37.97
C ASN A 261 -4.05 -2.43 36.74
N LYS A 262 -4.35 -1.12 36.82
CA LYS A 262 -4.23 -0.15 35.72
C LYS A 262 -2.79 0.17 35.28
N ASP A 263 -1.77 -0.38 35.95
CA ASP A 263 -0.36 -0.02 35.72
C ASP A 263 0.43 -1.05 34.88
N GLU A 264 -0.20 -2.16 34.42
CA GLU A 264 0.45 -3.16 33.54
C GLU A 264 -0.09 -3.20 32.10
N GLU A 265 -1.02 -2.32 31.72
CA GLU A 265 -1.53 -2.28 30.35
C GLU A 265 -0.68 -1.35 29.49
N ILE A 266 0.18 -1.91 28.65
CA ILE A 266 0.29 -1.67 27.20
C ILE A 266 1.34 -2.66 26.67
N ALA A 267 0.89 -3.85 26.27
CA ALA A 267 1.62 -4.65 25.29
C ALA A 267 1.05 -4.29 23.91
N HIS A 268 1.82 -3.57 23.08
CA HIS A 268 1.50 -3.43 21.66
C HIS A 268 2.00 -4.68 20.91
N ALA A 269 1.43 -4.96 19.74
CA ALA A 269 1.92 -6.09 18.95
C ALA A 269 3.32 -5.81 18.36
N CYS A 270 4.17 -6.83 18.39
CA CYS A 270 5.53 -6.75 17.91
C CYS A 270 5.59 -6.54 16.39
N LYS A 271 6.65 -5.87 15.92
CA LYS A 271 6.92 -5.60 14.51
C LYS A 271 8.29 -6.14 14.12
N ALA A 272 8.48 -6.43 12.83
CA ALA A 272 9.79 -6.76 12.30
C ALA A 272 10.03 -6.11 10.94
N TYR A 273 11.26 -5.64 10.72
CA TYR A 273 11.70 -5.00 9.47
C TYR A 273 13.20 -5.15 9.28
N GLY A 274 13.67 -5.09 8.03
CA GLY A 274 15.09 -5.20 7.69
C GLY A 274 15.31 -5.95 6.38
N SER A 275 16.51 -5.81 5.80
CA SER A 275 16.86 -6.45 4.53
C SER A 275 16.90 -7.97 4.65
N GLY A 276 17.33 -8.50 5.80
CA GLY A 276 17.37 -9.94 6.07
C GLY A 276 16.01 -10.63 6.15
N LEU A 277 14.89 -9.89 6.13
CA LEU A 277 13.55 -10.47 5.99
C LEU A 277 13.10 -10.61 4.52
N ARG A 278 13.86 -10.06 3.58
CA ARG A 278 13.47 -9.93 2.17
C ARG A 278 14.44 -10.62 1.21
N ALA A 279 15.74 -10.47 1.48
CA ALA A 279 16.78 -10.99 0.62
C ALA A 279 17.99 -11.42 1.44
N SER A 280 18.67 -12.47 0.97
CA SER A 280 19.92 -12.92 1.56
C SER A 280 20.78 -13.64 0.53
N GLU A 281 22.09 -13.62 0.76
CA GLU A 281 23.10 -14.24 -0.09
C GLU A 281 23.80 -15.39 0.65
N LEU A 282 24.12 -16.45 -0.09
CA LEU A 282 24.85 -17.59 0.46
C LEU A 282 26.17 -17.13 1.09
N GLY A 283 26.38 -17.46 2.37
CA GLY A 283 27.59 -17.13 3.11
C GLY A 283 27.72 -15.67 3.56
N LYS A 284 26.70 -14.82 3.37
CA LYS A 284 26.67 -13.45 3.91
C LYS A 284 25.70 -13.33 5.08
N VAL A 285 26.09 -12.56 6.10
CA VAL A 285 25.23 -12.28 7.24
C VAL A 285 24.04 -11.44 6.80
N ALA A 286 22.83 -11.92 7.04
CA ALA A 286 21.59 -11.18 6.88
C ALA A 286 21.10 -10.65 8.23
N GLU A 287 20.51 -9.45 8.21
CA GLU A 287 20.15 -8.70 9.42
C GLU A 287 18.74 -8.12 9.32
N PHE A 288 18.00 -8.20 10.43
CA PHE A 288 16.73 -7.52 10.62
C PHE A 288 16.51 -7.11 12.07
N VAL A 289 15.51 -6.27 12.31
CA VAL A 289 15.14 -5.74 13.61
C VAL A 289 13.75 -6.24 13.98
N VAL A 290 13.59 -6.65 15.24
CA VAL A 290 12.30 -6.95 15.87
C VAL A 290 12.04 -5.91 16.95
N GLU A 291 10.95 -5.18 16.84
CA GLU A 291 10.46 -4.27 17.88
C GLU A 291 9.39 -4.96 18.70
N LEU A 292 9.61 -5.08 20.00
CA LEU A 292 8.69 -5.77 20.91
C LEU A 292 7.44 -4.93 21.21
N ASN A 293 7.54 -3.60 21.13
CA ASN A 293 6.46 -2.67 21.42
C ASN A 293 5.72 -2.99 22.74
N GLY A 294 6.45 -3.26 23.82
CA GLY A 294 5.85 -3.54 25.14
C GLY A 294 5.52 -5.02 25.40
N ALA A 295 5.70 -5.91 24.42
CA ALA A 295 5.77 -7.34 24.69
C ALA A 295 7.02 -7.70 25.52
N LYS A 296 6.95 -8.76 26.32
CA LYS A 296 8.15 -9.26 27.01
C LYS A 296 9.00 -10.04 26.01
N PRO A 297 10.34 -10.01 26.13
CA PRO A 297 11.21 -10.80 25.26
C PRO A 297 10.89 -12.30 25.28
N THR A 298 10.38 -12.82 26.41
CA THR A 298 9.94 -14.21 26.59
C THR A 298 8.72 -14.59 25.76
N ASP A 299 7.94 -13.59 25.33
CA ASP A 299 6.72 -13.79 24.57
C ASP A 299 7.02 -13.88 23.06
N ILE A 300 8.27 -13.64 22.65
CA ILE A 300 8.70 -13.67 21.25
C ILE A 300 9.51 -14.92 20.95
N THR A 301 9.05 -15.66 19.95
CA THR A 301 9.79 -16.79 19.35
C THR A 301 10.22 -16.40 17.95
N ILE A 302 11.52 -16.50 17.67
CA ILE A 302 12.08 -16.33 16.34
C ILE A 302 12.62 -17.68 15.89
N ALA A 303 12.10 -18.19 14.78
CA ALA A 303 12.56 -19.41 14.15
C ALA A 303 12.90 -19.12 12.68
N ILE A 304 14.05 -19.63 12.25
CA ILE A 304 14.44 -19.63 10.84
C ILE A 304 14.60 -21.08 10.42
N GLU A 305 13.84 -21.47 9.41
CA GLU A 305 13.86 -22.82 8.86
C GLU A 305 14.29 -22.76 7.40
N CYS A 306 15.25 -23.59 7.01
CA CYS A 306 15.67 -23.73 5.62
C CYS A 306 15.10 -25.04 5.07
N LYS A 307 14.26 -24.97 4.03
CA LYS A 307 13.89 -26.13 3.23
C LYS A 307 14.92 -26.27 2.10
N PRO A 308 15.85 -27.24 2.18
CA PRO A 308 16.89 -27.38 1.17
C PRO A 308 16.31 -27.71 -0.20
N VAL A 309 17.06 -27.36 -1.25
CA VAL A 309 16.75 -27.81 -2.62
C VAL A 309 16.92 -29.34 -2.68
N ARG A 310 16.02 -30.03 -3.41
CA ARG A 310 15.82 -31.50 -3.40
C ARG A 310 17.11 -32.32 -3.23
N GLY A 311 17.11 -33.27 -2.29
CA GLY A 311 18.13 -34.32 -2.16
C GLY A 311 19.08 -34.18 -0.97
N ALA A 312 19.05 -33.07 -0.21
CA ALA A 312 19.84 -32.92 1.00
C ALA A 312 19.07 -33.40 2.25
N VAL A 313 19.66 -34.31 3.02
CA VAL A 313 19.03 -35.03 4.16
C VAL A 313 19.32 -34.36 5.52
N HIS A 314 19.57 -33.04 5.57
CA HIS A 314 19.92 -32.39 6.84
C HIS A 314 19.09 -31.14 7.13
N GLU A 315 18.32 -31.20 8.22
CA GLU A 315 17.55 -30.10 8.85
C GLU A 315 18.46 -29.24 9.77
N ASP A 316 19.59 -28.76 9.27
CA ASP A 316 20.41 -27.85 10.09
C ASP A 316 19.77 -26.46 10.05
N LYS A 317 19.19 -26.04 11.19
CA LYS A 317 18.69 -24.67 11.36
C LYS A 317 19.86 -23.69 11.25
N PRO A 318 19.74 -22.61 10.45
CA PRO A 318 20.78 -21.60 10.36
C PRO A 318 21.04 -20.96 11.72
N ASP A 319 22.31 -20.68 12.00
CA ASP A 319 22.70 -20.03 13.25
C ASP A 319 22.03 -18.65 13.36
N LEU A 320 21.33 -18.46 14.48
CA LEU A 320 20.58 -17.25 14.80
C LEU A 320 21.30 -16.51 15.93
N SER A 321 21.67 -15.25 15.69
CA SER A 321 22.14 -14.34 16.73
C SER A 321 21.08 -13.28 16.99
N VAL A 322 20.55 -13.25 18.21
CA VAL A 322 19.60 -12.22 18.65
C VAL A 322 20.30 -11.37 19.70
N LYS A 323 20.46 -10.07 19.44
CA LYS A 323 21.10 -9.13 20.36
C LYS A 323 20.17 -7.95 20.64
N PRO A 324 20.01 -7.53 21.90
CA PRO A 324 19.27 -6.31 22.22
C PRO A 324 20.00 -5.11 21.60
N LEU A 325 19.26 -4.26 20.88
CA LEU A 325 19.78 -3.00 20.35
C LEU A 325 19.43 -1.84 21.29
N ASN A 326 18.22 -1.87 21.85
CA ASN A 326 17.76 -0.98 22.92
C ASN A 326 16.69 -1.70 23.79
N ARG A 327 16.09 -1.01 24.77
CA ARG A 327 15.14 -1.61 25.73
C ARG A 327 13.96 -2.37 25.11
N ASN A 328 13.62 -2.10 23.85
CA ASN A 328 12.40 -2.63 23.22
C ASN A 328 12.63 -3.14 21.78
N THR A 329 13.89 -3.23 21.34
CA THR A 329 14.24 -3.68 19.99
C THR A 329 15.44 -4.62 19.99
N TYR A 330 15.37 -5.60 19.09
CA TYR A 330 16.35 -6.68 18.97
C TYR A 330 16.87 -6.72 17.55
N CYS A 331 18.18 -6.66 17.40
CA CYS A 331 18.88 -6.96 16.16
C CYS A 331 19.00 -8.47 16.04
N VAL A 332 18.50 -9.02 14.94
CA VAL A 332 18.55 -10.43 14.60
C VAL A 332 19.44 -10.60 13.38
N LYS A 333 20.49 -11.41 13.53
CA LYS A 333 21.40 -11.77 12.46
C LYS A 333 21.37 -13.27 12.23
N TYR A 334 21.40 -13.68 10.97
CA TYR A 334 21.55 -15.08 10.62
C TYR A 334 22.46 -15.25 9.40
N LEU A 335 23.07 -16.41 9.27
CA LEU A 335 23.96 -16.75 8.16
C LEU A 335 23.33 -17.87 7.33
N PRO A 336 22.87 -17.61 6.10
CA PRO A 336 22.43 -18.67 5.20
C PRO A 336 23.67 -19.42 4.69
N THR A 337 23.88 -20.63 5.21
CA THR A 337 24.98 -21.51 4.82
C THR A 337 24.62 -22.44 3.66
N ARG A 338 23.35 -22.46 3.25
CA ARG A 338 22.85 -23.31 2.18
C ARG A 338 21.93 -22.56 1.23
N PRO A 339 21.90 -22.93 -0.05
CA PRO A 339 20.86 -22.50 -0.98
C PRO A 339 19.56 -23.21 -0.64
N GLY A 340 18.44 -22.52 -0.83
CA GLY A 340 17.13 -23.07 -0.48
C GLY A 340 16.12 -21.98 -0.12
N ASP A 341 14.93 -22.45 0.27
CA ASP A 341 13.87 -21.54 0.71
C ASP A 341 13.87 -21.44 2.22
N TYR A 342 14.02 -20.23 2.70
CA TYR A 342 14.03 -19.89 4.11
C TYR A 342 12.66 -19.36 4.52
N VAL A 343 12.16 -19.87 5.65
CA VAL A 343 10.96 -19.40 6.34
C VAL A 343 11.40 -18.77 7.65
N ILE A 344 11.17 -17.47 7.81
CA ILE A 344 11.45 -16.74 9.04
C ILE A 344 10.11 -16.50 9.76
N SER A 345 9.91 -17.22 10.84
CA SER A 345 8.73 -17.16 11.70
C SER A 345 9.06 -16.30 12.92
N ILE A 346 8.31 -15.23 13.10
CA ILE A 346 8.38 -14.36 14.28
C ILE A 346 7.01 -14.42 14.93
N LEU A 347 6.94 -15.09 16.08
CA LEU A 347 5.71 -15.34 16.79
C LEU A 347 5.68 -14.52 18.07
N HIS A 348 4.58 -13.82 18.32
CA HIS A 348 4.25 -13.21 19.59
C HIS A 348 3.20 -14.09 20.28
N CYS A 349 3.49 -14.56 21.50
CA CYS A 349 2.68 -15.51 22.25
C CYS A 349 2.33 -16.78 21.44
N GLY A 350 3.19 -17.21 20.51
CA GLY A 350 2.93 -18.38 19.66
C GLY A 350 2.04 -18.12 18.43
N ALA A 351 1.67 -16.87 18.14
CA ALA A 351 1.01 -16.47 16.90
C ALA A 351 1.91 -15.56 16.05
N HIS A 352 1.89 -15.71 14.71
CA HIS A 352 2.69 -14.88 13.81
C HIS A 352 2.37 -13.39 13.93
N ILE A 353 3.40 -12.55 14.11
CA ILE A 353 3.21 -11.09 14.06
C ILE A 353 2.75 -10.62 12.68
N LEU A 354 2.29 -9.37 12.56
CA LEU A 354 1.94 -8.80 11.25
C LEU A 354 3.13 -8.94 10.28
N ARG A 355 2.84 -9.43 9.07
CA ARG A 355 3.79 -9.77 7.98
C ARG A 355 4.62 -11.04 8.16
N SER A 356 4.60 -11.68 9.33
CA SER A 356 5.18 -13.01 9.50
C SER A 356 4.18 -14.10 9.04
N PRO A 357 4.63 -15.24 8.52
CA PRO A 357 6.02 -15.61 8.19
C PRO A 357 6.59 -14.82 7.00
N PHE A 358 7.92 -14.63 7.02
CA PHE A 358 8.67 -14.06 5.91
C PHE A 358 9.32 -15.19 5.12
N TYR A 359 9.29 -15.09 3.80
CA TYR A 359 9.82 -16.12 2.90
C TYR A 359 10.88 -15.51 1.99
N LEU A 360 12.03 -16.16 1.86
CA LEU A 360 13.05 -15.76 0.89
C LEU A 360 13.77 -16.97 0.32
N THR A 361 14.25 -16.86 -0.90
CA THR A 361 15.02 -17.90 -1.57
C THR A 361 16.47 -17.47 -1.69
N VAL A 362 17.39 -18.31 -1.19
CA VAL A 362 18.84 -18.13 -1.35
C VAL A 362 19.28 -18.97 -2.56
N PRO A 363 19.78 -18.36 -3.65
CA PRO A 363 20.17 -19.09 -4.86
C PRO A 363 21.50 -19.85 -4.70
N GLU A 364 21.68 -20.89 -5.51
CA GLU A 364 22.99 -21.55 -5.70
C GLU A 364 23.96 -20.61 -6.44
N GLN A 365 25.17 -20.42 -5.90
CA GLN A 365 26.21 -19.70 -6.63
C GLN A 365 26.79 -20.60 -7.74
N ASN A 366 26.59 -20.23 -9.00
CA ASN A 366 27.29 -20.84 -10.13
C ASN A 366 28.73 -20.32 -10.19
N GLY A 367 29.68 -21.13 -9.72
CA GLY A 367 31.08 -21.11 -10.18
C GLY A 367 32.16 -20.93 -9.12
N LEU A 368 32.77 -22.04 -8.68
CA LEU A 368 34.24 -22.22 -8.77
C LEU A 368 34.60 -23.72 -8.72
N SER A 369 34.68 -24.33 -9.90
CA SER A 369 35.40 -25.59 -10.11
C SER A 369 36.79 -25.28 -10.66
N SER A 370 37.82 -25.28 -9.80
CA SER A 370 39.19 -25.67 -10.16
C SER A 370 40.08 -25.63 -8.92
N LEU A 371 40.24 -26.78 -8.29
CA LEU A 371 41.49 -27.40 -7.82
C LEU A 371 41.14 -28.48 -6.79
N LYS A 372 40.94 -29.72 -7.27
CA LYS A 372 41.21 -30.94 -6.48
C LYS A 372 42.70 -31.21 -6.66
N THR A 373 43.51 -31.39 -5.61
CA THR A 373 43.81 -32.67 -4.94
C THR A 373 45.04 -32.46 -4.02
N PRO A 374 45.47 -33.41 -3.14
CA PRO A 374 44.79 -34.02 -2.00
C PRO A 374 45.63 -33.96 -0.67
N LEU A 375 45.06 -34.47 0.43
CA LEU A 375 45.49 -34.44 1.85
C LEU A 375 46.95 -34.83 2.17
N ARG A 376 47.56 -34.23 3.23
CA ARG A 376 48.04 -34.95 4.46
C ARG A 376 48.49 -34.03 5.62
N ASN A 377 48.20 -34.50 6.84
CA ASN A 377 48.67 -34.06 8.17
C ASN A 377 50.18 -33.75 8.28
N GLN A 378 50.57 -32.73 9.05
CA GLN A 378 51.22 -32.87 10.38
C GLN A 378 51.68 -31.53 10.97
N ARG A 379 51.82 -31.53 12.31
CA ARG A 379 52.27 -30.45 13.19
C ARG A 379 53.75 -30.08 12.99
N LYS A 380 54.07 -28.88 13.52
CA LYS A 380 55.28 -28.47 14.28
C LYS A 380 56.42 -27.70 13.58
N ASP A 381 56.81 -26.65 14.31
CA ASP A 381 58.14 -26.06 14.55
C ASP A 381 58.78 -25.10 13.51
N LEU A 382 58.70 -23.80 13.86
CA LEU A 382 59.81 -22.86 14.15
C LEU A 382 61.25 -23.18 13.66
N VAL A 383 61.88 -22.15 13.06
CA VAL A 383 63.33 -21.77 13.02
C VAL A 383 64.04 -21.73 11.64
N ASP A 384 64.64 -20.55 11.39
CA ASP A 384 65.81 -20.10 10.59
C ASP A 384 66.01 -20.39 9.08
N GLY A 385 66.43 -19.32 8.38
CA GLY A 385 67.79 -19.31 7.81
C GLY A 385 67.97 -19.25 6.28
N ILE A 386 68.08 -18.01 5.76
CA ILE A 386 69.17 -17.46 4.91
C ILE A 386 69.58 -18.14 3.56
N SER A 387 69.68 -17.26 2.53
CA SER A 387 70.57 -17.28 1.32
C SER A 387 70.28 -18.29 0.19
N ASN A 388 70.59 -18.05 -1.09
CA ASN A 388 70.98 -16.87 -1.89
C ASN A 388 71.05 -17.35 -3.37
N ASN A 389 71.00 -16.37 -4.28
CA ASN A 389 71.68 -16.28 -5.59
C ASN A 389 71.19 -16.97 -6.87
N GLY A 390 71.18 -16.12 -7.92
CA GLY A 390 71.30 -16.42 -9.36
C GLY A 390 70.42 -15.50 -10.22
N HIS A 391 70.78 -14.23 -10.52
CA HIS A 391 71.52 -13.74 -11.73
C HIS A 391 70.89 -14.24 -13.06
N GLU A 392 70.61 -13.46 -14.13
CA GLU A 392 70.96 -12.08 -14.53
C GLU A 392 70.28 -11.69 -15.89
N VAL A 393 70.34 -10.40 -16.29
CA VAL A 393 70.20 -9.78 -17.65
C VAL A 393 68.78 -9.24 -18.05
N SER A 394 68.47 -7.94 -17.87
CA SER A 394 68.71 -6.72 -18.73
C SER A 394 68.23 -6.84 -20.19
N SER A 395 67.58 -5.89 -20.89
CA SER A 395 67.44 -4.43 -20.84
C SER A 395 66.38 -4.02 -21.91
N ASN A 396 65.38 -3.16 -21.66
CA ASN A 396 65.37 -1.68 -21.62
C ASN A 396 65.15 -1.00 -23.01
N LYS A 397 64.01 -0.31 -23.20
CA LYS A 397 63.92 1.14 -23.49
C LYS A 397 62.51 1.63 -23.88
N ASN A 398 62.00 2.53 -23.03
CA ASN A 398 61.02 3.56 -23.34
C ASN A 398 61.69 4.79 -23.99
N ARG A 399 60.92 5.59 -24.74
CA ARG A 399 61.04 7.06 -24.78
C ARG A 399 59.66 7.72 -24.90
N SER A 400 59.47 8.71 -24.04
CA SER A 400 58.38 9.71 -23.94
C SER A 400 58.73 10.97 -24.77
N PRO A 401 58.03 12.14 -24.74
CA PRO A 401 57.95 13.01 -23.53
C PRO A 401 56.77 14.04 -23.38
N THR A 402 56.60 14.54 -22.13
CA THR A 402 56.28 15.93 -21.64
C THR A 402 54.91 16.59 -21.90
N SER A 403 54.30 17.46 -21.05
CA SER A 403 54.63 18.20 -19.79
C SER A 403 53.35 18.97 -19.32
N GLN A 404 52.79 18.80 -18.11
CA GLN A 404 52.97 19.52 -16.81
C GLN A 404 52.01 20.70 -16.46
N ASN A 405 51.75 20.76 -15.14
CA ASN A 405 51.35 21.88 -14.23
C ASN A 405 49.85 22.04 -13.93
N GLY A 406 49.36 22.09 -12.68
CA GLY A 406 49.99 22.03 -11.34
C GLY A 406 48.94 22.42 -10.28
N SER A 407 48.95 21.73 -9.13
CA SER A 407 48.20 22.10 -7.90
C SER A 407 49.14 22.76 -6.90
N PRO A 408 48.63 23.34 -5.80
CA PRO A 408 49.35 23.24 -4.54
C PRO A 408 48.46 22.80 -3.36
N SER A 409 49.06 21.99 -2.50
CA SER A 409 48.66 21.60 -1.15
C SER A 409 49.76 22.01 -0.17
N LEU A 410 49.40 22.33 1.08
CA LEU A 410 50.25 22.52 2.28
C LEU A 410 49.40 22.05 3.49
N SER A 411 49.63 20.86 4.07
CA SER A 411 50.49 20.51 5.25
C SER A 411 50.05 21.20 6.55
N SER A 412 49.35 20.54 7.49
CA SER A 412 49.79 19.68 8.63
C SER A 412 50.19 20.47 9.89
N ASP A 413 49.43 20.31 10.99
CA ASP A 413 49.90 19.74 12.28
C ASP A 413 48.87 19.90 13.44
N ASP A 414 48.65 18.76 14.11
CA ASP A 414 48.40 18.43 15.53
C ASP A 414 47.60 19.35 16.50
N GLU A 415 46.52 18.82 17.10
CA GLU A 415 46.39 18.56 18.56
C GLU A 415 44.98 18.11 18.94
N GLY A 416 44.90 17.05 19.76
CA GLY A 416 43.67 16.37 20.15
C GLY A 416 42.76 17.12 21.13
N LYS A 417 41.45 17.05 20.89
CA LYS A 417 40.41 17.22 21.93
C LYS A 417 39.30 16.18 21.76
N ASN A 418 39.10 15.42 22.83
CA ASN A 418 37.99 14.50 23.07
C ASN A 418 36.62 15.14 22.79
N TYR A 419 35.78 14.47 22.01
CA TYR A 419 34.33 14.70 22.00
C TYR A 419 33.62 13.52 22.69
N PRO A 420 32.91 13.73 23.81
CA PRO A 420 32.08 12.70 24.40
C PRO A 420 30.87 12.37 23.53
N LEU A 421 30.68 11.07 23.27
CA LEU A 421 29.43 10.49 22.82
C LEU A 421 28.40 10.55 23.95
N THR A 422 27.54 11.57 23.93
CA THR A 422 26.29 11.60 24.70
C THR A 422 25.20 12.28 23.86
N PRO A 423 24.09 11.59 23.54
CA PRO A 423 22.88 12.26 23.09
C PRO A 423 22.22 12.98 24.28
N PRO A 424 21.71 14.22 24.13
CA PRO A 424 21.07 14.91 25.25
C PRO A 424 19.72 14.27 25.59
N PHE A 425 19.52 14.07 26.88
CA PHE A 425 18.30 13.64 27.51
C PHE A 425 17.13 14.60 27.28
N LEU A 426 15.94 14.00 27.24
CA LEU A 426 14.63 14.62 27.18
C LEU A 426 14.42 15.66 28.29
N THR A 427 13.99 16.85 27.92
CA THR A 427 13.24 17.76 28.79
C THR A 427 11.92 18.12 28.13
N ASN A 428 10.84 17.96 28.91
CA ASN A 428 9.43 18.20 28.59
C ASN A 428 9.16 19.39 27.67
N GLY A 429 8.34 19.17 26.64
CA GLY A 429 7.62 20.22 25.93
C GLY A 429 7.33 19.89 24.47
N SER A 430 6.08 19.53 24.17
CA SER A 430 5.43 19.72 22.86
C SER A 430 6.22 19.25 21.62
N ILE A 431 6.00 18.02 21.17
CA ILE A 431 6.41 17.58 19.82
C ILE A 431 5.15 17.15 19.06
N SER A 432 4.77 17.99 18.10
CA SER A 432 3.91 17.61 16.96
C SER A 432 4.70 16.65 16.09
N PRO A 433 4.10 15.65 15.43
CA PRO A 433 4.86 14.69 14.63
C PRO A 433 5.47 15.40 13.41
N GLU A 434 6.79 15.59 13.42
CA GLU A 434 7.53 16.11 12.27
C GLU A 434 7.56 15.05 11.17
N LEU A 435 6.79 15.31 10.11
CA LEU A 435 6.73 14.54 8.88
C LEU A 435 8.11 14.53 8.19
N PRO A 436 8.48 13.45 7.47
CA PRO A 436 9.71 13.40 6.69
C PRO A 436 9.77 14.54 5.65
N THR A 437 10.98 15.06 5.44
CA THR A 437 11.26 16.41 4.89
C THR A 437 10.72 16.70 3.49
N ASN A 438 10.46 15.70 2.64
CA ASN A 438 9.72 15.90 1.39
C ASN A 438 8.92 14.63 1.03
N THR A 439 7.59 14.73 0.91
CA THR A 439 6.71 13.59 0.62
C THR A 439 5.68 13.94 -0.44
N ALA A 440 5.16 12.92 -1.15
CA ALA A 440 4.00 13.09 -2.00
C ALA A 440 3.00 11.95 -1.81
N GLU A 441 1.73 12.32 -1.82
CA GLU A 441 0.61 11.39 -1.61
C GLU A 441 -0.65 11.92 -2.29
N GLY A 442 -1.57 11.02 -2.60
CA GLY A 442 -2.87 11.36 -3.17
C GLY A 442 -3.24 10.46 -4.34
N PRO A 443 -4.52 10.45 -4.73
CA PRO A 443 -5.06 9.46 -5.65
C PRO A 443 -4.37 9.46 -7.03
N GLY A 444 -4.00 10.64 -7.53
CA GLY A 444 -3.30 10.83 -8.80
C GLY A 444 -1.84 10.31 -8.81
N LEU A 445 -1.32 9.82 -7.68
CA LEU A 445 -0.05 9.07 -7.65
C LEU A 445 -0.26 7.56 -7.55
N ILE A 446 -1.50 7.10 -7.65
CA ILE A 446 -1.85 5.68 -7.49
C ILE A 446 -2.63 5.18 -8.69
N ALA A 447 -3.70 5.87 -9.09
CA ALA A 447 -4.46 5.55 -10.30
C ALA A 447 -5.22 6.77 -10.83
N GLY A 448 -5.75 6.66 -12.04
CA GLY A 448 -6.65 7.65 -12.61
C GLY A 448 -7.58 7.07 -13.67
N GLU A 449 -8.39 7.94 -14.24
CA GLU A 449 -9.32 7.61 -15.30
C GLU A 449 -9.14 8.63 -16.41
N VAL A 450 -9.27 8.18 -17.67
CA VAL A 450 -9.16 9.04 -18.83
C VAL A 450 -10.09 10.23 -18.70
N GLY A 451 -9.49 11.42 -18.79
CA GLY A 451 -10.10 12.73 -18.73
C GLY A 451 -10.66 13.14 -17.36
N ARG A 452 -10.44 12.34 -16.30
CA ARG A 452 -10.67 12.74 -14.91
C ARG A 452 -9.44 13.43 -14.33
N VAL A 453 -9.65 14.44 -13.49
CA VAL A 453 -8.54 15.12 -12.80
C VAL A 453 -7.89 14.18 -11.77
N GLY A 454 -6.68 13.70 -12.07
CA GLY A 454 -5.77 13.08 -11.13
C GLY A 454 -5.22 14.13 -10.16
N ARG A 455 -5.38 13.89 -8.85
CA ARG A 455 -4.99 14.87 -7.81
C ARG A 455 -4.00 14.27 -6.84
N PHE A 456 -2.98 15.02 -6.46
CA PHE A 456 -2.12 14.64 -5.36
C PHE A 456 -1.51 15.87 -4.69
N ARG A 457 -0.88 15.64 -3.56
CA ARG A 457 -0.25 16.64 -2.73
C ARG A 457 1.22 16.30 -2.58
N VAL A 458 2.07 17.30 -2.72
CA VAL A 458 3.49 17.23 -2.36
C VAL A 458 3.71 18.15 -1.16
N VAL A 459 4.28 17.63 -0.08
CA VAL A 459 4.68 18.41 1.09
C VAL A 459 6.19 18.55 1.05
N THR A 460 6.68 19.79 1.09
CA THR A 460 8.11 20.10 1.05
C THR A 460 8.54 20.92 2.27
N ASP A 461 9.72 20.61 2.81
CA ASP A 461 10.29 21.35 3.93
C ASP A 461 10.90 22.68 3.46
N ASN A 462 10.51 23.78 4.11
CA ASN A 462 11.03 25.12 3.83
C ASN A 462 12.49 25.33 4.30
N THR A 463 13.07 24.43 5.09
CA THR A 463 14.49 24.49 5.47
C THR A 463 15.42 24.17 4.30
N THR A 464 14.94 23.36 3.34
CA THR A 464 15.66 23.04 2.10
C THR A 464 15.19 23.95 0.97
N LYS A 465 16.11 24.45 0.13
CA LYS A 465 15.78 25.32 -1.00
C LYS A 465 15.86 24.53 -2.32
N GLY A 466 14.80 24.55 -3.11
CA GLY A 466 14.78 23.99 -4.46
C GLY A 466 13.43 24.23 -5.16
N PRO A 467 13.37 24.27 -6.50
CA PRO A 467 12.10 24.24 -7.21
C PRO A 467 11.45 22.85 -7.12
N LEU A 468 10.11 22.81 -6.99
CA LEU A 468 9.35 21.58 -7.19
C LEU A 468 9.24 21.29 -8.70
N SER A 469 9.71 20.12 -9.14
CA SER A 469 9.52 19.62 -10.49
C SER A 469 8.60 18.41 -10.48
N VAL A 470 7.55 18.45 -11.30
CA VAL A 470 6.65 17.31 -11.54
C VAL A 470 6.66 17.01 -13.04
N CYS A 471 7.11 15.81 -13.41
CA CYS A 471 7.08 15.34 -14.79
C CYS A 471 6.24 14.08 -14.89
N ILE A 472 5.41 13.97 -15.92
CA ILE A 472 4.59 12.80 -16.17
C ILE A 472 5.10 12.15 -17.45
N SER A 473 5.41 10.86 -17.38
CA SER A 473 5.68 10.03 -18.54
C SER A 473 4.48 9.13 -18.76
N CYS A 474 4.04 8.98 -20.02
CA CYS A 474 2.91 8.15 -20.37
C CYS A 474 3.04 7.64 -21.80
N PRO A 475 2.35 6.54 -22.16
CA PRO A 475 2.29 6.05 -23.54
C PRO A 475 1.53 7.00 -24.47
N ALA A 476 0.82 8.00 -23.92
CA ALA A 476 -0.01 8.93 -24.67
C ALA A 476 0.81 9.85 -25.59
N VAL A 477 0.25 10.17 -26.76
CA VAL A 477 0.84 11.17 -27.68
C VAL A 477 0.83 12.56 -27.05
N SER A 478 -0.12 12.82 -26.14
CA SER A 478 -0.23 14.07 -25.39
C SER A 478 0.10 13.84 -23.92
N ILE A 479 1.30 14.26 -23.50
CA ILE A 479 1.73 14.19 -22.11
C ILE A 479 0.94 15.22 -21.27
N PRO A 480 0.23 14.82 -20.20
CA PRO A 480 -0.48 15.78 -19.36
C PRO A 480 0.46 16.78 -18.70
N VAL A 481 0.09 18.06 -18.75
CA VAL A 481 0.82 19.13 -18.06
C VAL A 481 0.29 19.26 -16.63
N PRO A 482 1.10 18.97 -15.59
CA PRO A 482 0.64 19.11 -14.21
C PRO A 482 0.44 20.59 -13.85
N TYR A 483 -0.73 20.91 -13.29
CA TYR A 483 -1.03 22.18 -12.65
C TYR A 483 -0.65 22.11 -11.17
N VAL A 484 0.11 23.09 -10.67
CA VAL A 484 0.59 23.13 -9.29
C VAL A 484 0.12 24.41 -8.60
N LYS A 485 -0.51 24.25 -7.43
CA LYS A 485 -0.88 25.36 -6.54
C LYS A 485 -0.22 25.16 -5.17
N SER A 486 0.63 26.11 -4.77
CA SER A 486 1.43 26.01 -3.55
C SER A 486 0.86 26.90 -2.44
N VAL A 487 0.78 26.36 -1.22
CA VAL A 487 0.39 27.10 -0.01
C VAL A 487 1.48 26.93 1.04
N LYS A 488 2.14 28.03 1.40
CA LYS A 488 3.17 28.03 2.46
C LYS A 488 2.51 27.93 3.83
N LYS A 489 2.92 26.97 4.66
CA LYS A 489 2.40 26.72 6.01
C LYS A 489 3.56 26.62 7.02
N GLY A 490 3.91 27.75 7.62
CA GLY A 490 4.95 27.80 8.65
C GLY A 490 6.28 27.19 8.18
N THR A 491 6.61 26.00 8.68
CA THR A 491 7.85 25.26 8.40
C THR A 491 7.83 24.44 7.11
N PHE A 492 6.67 24.19 6.48
CA PHE A 492 6.57 23.44 5.23
C PHE A 492 5.75 24.18 4.17
N THR A 493 5.81 23.71 2.93
CA THR A 493 4.95 24.15 1.83
C THR A 493 4.14 22.96 1.31
N GLU A 494 2.85 23.19 1.09
CA GLU A 494 1.92 22.21 0.58
C GLU A 494 1.60 22.54 -0.88
N HIS A 495 1.96 21.65 -1.79
CA HIS A 495 1.73 21.78 -3.21
C HIS A 495 0.60 20.86 -3.64
N SER A 496 -0.55 21.42 -4.00
CA SER A 496 -1.64 20.69 -4.64
C SER A 496 -1.34 20.55 -6.14
N VAL A 497 -1.16 19.33 -6.61
CA VAL A 497 -0.85 19.00 -8.00
C VAL A 497 -2.03 18.30 -8.65
N LEU A 498 -2.39 18.74 -9.85
CA LEU A 498 -3.53 18.28 -10.62
C LEU A 498 -3.08 17.99 -12.05
N TYR A 499 -3.49 16.86 -12.63
CA TYR A 499 -3.26 16.56 -14.04
C TYR A 499 -4.46 15.81 -14.61
N ILE A 500 -4.61 15.79 -15.93
CA ILE A 500 -5.71 15.08 -16.59
C ILE A 500 -5.09 14.11 -17.59
N PRO A 501 -5.16 12.79 -17.33
CA PRO A 501 -4.66 11.81 -18.27
C PRO A 501 -5.60 11.72 -19.47
N THR A 502 -5.05 11.67 -20.67
CA THR A 502 -5.84 11.73 -21.92
C THR A 502 -6.00 10.37 -22.58
N GLU A 503 -5.19 9.39 -22.19
CA GLU A 503 -5.22 8.02 -22.71
C GLU A 503 -5.04 6.99 -21.58
N PRO A 504 -5.60 5.78 -21.72
CA PRO A 504 -5.40 4.72 -20.74
C PRO A 504 -3.97 4.19 -20.78
N GLY A 505 -3.54 3.55 -19.69
CA GLY A 505 -2.24 2.88 -19.61
C GLY A 505 -1.45 3.25 -18.37
N ALA A 506 -0.21 2.75 -18.31
CA ALA A 506 0.69 3.00 -17.20
C ALA A 506 1.41 4.36 -17.37
N TYR A 507 1.28 5.21 -16.36
CA TYR A 507 1.91 6.52 -16.27
C TYR A 507 3.00 6.47 -15.19
N GLU A 508 4.06 7.24 -15.34
CA GLU A 508 5.09 7.43 -14.32
C GLU A 508 5.17 8.91 -13.96
N VAL A 509 4.92 9.23 -12.69
CA VAL A 509 4.99 10.59 -12.15
C VAL A 509 6.31 10.75 -11.40
N PHE A 510 7.19 11.56 -11.98
CA PHE A 510 8.47 11.94 -11.42
C PHE A 510 8.30 13.22 -10.61
N ILE A 511 8.76 13.22 -9.36
CA ILE A 511 8.67 14.36 -8.46
C ILE A 511 10.06 14.61 -7.89
N LYS A 512 10.58 15.83 -8.09
CA LYS A 512 11.88 16.27 -7.59
C LYS A 512 11.75 17.57 -6.81
N TRP A 513 12.59 17.72 -5.79
CA TRP A 513 12.81 18.98 -5.08
C TRP A 513 14.25 19.43 -5.34
N GLY A 514 14.43 20.48 -6.13
CA GLY A 514 15.70 20.75 -6.79
C GLY A 514 16.08 19.61 -7.73
N ASP A 515 17.30 19.10 -7.61
CA ASP A 515 17.81 17.99 -8.44
C ASP A 515 17.56 16.60 -7.85
N ILE A 516 16.98 16.53 -6.64
CA ILE A 516 16.82 15.30 -5.88
C ILE A 516 15.39 14.78 -6.00
N SER A 517 15.23 13.52 -6.40
CA SER A 517 13.93 12.84 -6.38
C SER A 517 13.44 12.66 -4.96
N ILE A 518 12.16 12.96 -4.72
CA ILE A 518 11.55 12.70 -3.41
C ILE A 518 11.35 11.19 -3.21
N ASN A 519 11.16 10.78 -1.96
CA ASN A 519 10.86 9.39 -1.64
C ASN A 519 9.59 8.91 -2.36
N GLY A 520 9.68 7.72 -2.95
CA GLY A 520 8.59 7.09 -3.70
C GLY A 520 8.53 7.46 -5.19
N SER A 521 9.30 8.46 -5.64
CA SER A 521 9.38 8.79 -7.06
C SER A 521 10.36 7.86 -7.80
N PRO A 522 10.03 7.37 -9.02
CA PRO A 522 8.78 7.60 -9.76
C PRO A 522 7.58 6.85 -9.20
N PHE A 523 6.43 7.53 -9.18
CA PHE A 523 5.15 6.92 -8.83
C PHE A 523 4.53 6.32 -10.09
N LYS A 524 4.19 5.04 -10.04
CA LYS A 524 3.50 4.36 -11.14
C LYS A 524 2.00 4.48 -10.95
N VAL A 525 1.32 4.95 -11.99
CA VAL A 525 -0.10 5.30 -11.94
C VAL A 525 -0.81 4.62 -13.10
N PHE A 526 -1.80 3.79 -12.82
CA PHE A 526 -2.57 3.15 -13.88
C PHE A 526 -3.80 3.99 -14.23
N ILE A 527 -3.91 4.38 -15.51
CA ILE A 527 -5.05 5.13 -16.04
C ILE A 527 -6.00 4.19 -16.76
N ASN A 528 -7.26 4.17 -16.31
CA ASN A 528 -8.32 3.35 -16.89
C ASN A 528 -9.18 4.13 -17.89
N ASN A 529 -9.72 3.43 -18.89
CA ASN A 529 -10.74 3.99 -19.77
C ASN A 529 -12.14 3.50 -19.35
N VAL A 530 -12.81 4.27 -18.51
CA VAL A 530 -14.18 3.93 -18.05
C VAL A 530 -15.23 4.13 -19.17
N LEU A 531 -14.90 4.84 -20.25
CA LEU A 531 -15.80 5.06 -21.38
C LEU A 531 -15.83 3.89 -22.38
N GLU A 532 -14.78 3.07 -22.44
CA GLU A 532 -14.67 1.91 -23.36
C GLU A 532 -15.02 0.56 -22.71
N ASP A 533 -15.08 0.47 -21.38
CA ASP A 533 -15.50 -0.73 -20.62
C ASP A 533 -17.03 -0.99 -20.72
N GLY A 534 -17.59 -0.80 -21.91
CA GLY A 534 -19.00 -0.91 -22.24
C GLY A 534 -19.69 -2.11 -21.60
N VAL A 535 -20.47 -1.82 -20.56
CA VAL A 535 -21.73 -2.54 -20.29
C VAL A 535 -22.87 -1.52 -20.36
N ASP A 536 -22.94 -0.77 -21.46
CA ASP A 536 -24.19 -0.12 -21.84
C ASP A 536 -25.06 -1.17 -22.55
N ALA A 537 -25.88 -1.89 -21.77
CA ALA A 537 -27.14 -2.50 -22.23
C ALA A 537 -27.97 -3.19 -21.12
N GLN A 538 -27.45 -3.39 -19.89
CA GLN A 538 -28.23 -3.96 -18.77
C GLN A 538 -28.03 -3.27 -17.42
N ILE A 539 -27.42 -2.07 -17.40
CA ILE A 539 -27.44 -1.19 -16.22
C ILE A 539 -28.85 -0.60 -16.13
N GLY A 540 -29.74 -1.30 -15.44
CA GLY A 540 -31.10 -0.84 -15.22
C GLY A 540 -31.10 0.51 -14.52
N VAL A 541 -31.55 1.57 -15.21
CA VAL A 541 -32.52 2.62 -14.81
C VAL A 541 -32.36 3.32 -13.43
N LYS A 542 -31.37 3.02 -12.58
CA LYS A 542 -31.35 3.46 -11.17
C LYS A 542 -30.60 4.77 -10.89
N ASP A 543 -29.58 5.10 -11.68
CA ASP A 543 -28.65 6.21 -11.39
C ASP A 543 -28.61 7.33 -12.46
N ASP A 544 -29.55 7.34 -13.41
CA ASP A 544 -29.75 8.47 -14.33
C ASP A 544 -30.31 9.67 -13.55
N LEU A 545 -29.64 10.83 -13.58
CA LEU A 545 -30.19 12.06 -12.98
C LEU A 545 -31.22 12.73 -13.91
N GLY A 546 -31.55 12.12 -15.03
CA GLY A 546 -32.37 12.67 -16.11
C GLY A 546 -31.63 13.76 -16.89
N GLY A 547 -30.29 13.73 -16.89
CA GLY A 547 -29.41 14.80 -17.37
C GLY A 547 -28.67 14.47 -18.68
N ARG A 548 -29.07 13.41 -19.39
CA ARG A 548 -28.44 13.04 -20.65
C ARG A 548 -28.68 14.14 -21.69
N GLY A 549 -27.62 14.52 -22.41
CA GLY A 549 -27.69 15.63 -23.37
C GLY A 549 -27.82 17.01 -22.72
N ARG A 550 -27.61 17.14 -21.40
CA ARG A 550 -27.72 18.40 -20.66
C ARG A 550 -26.45 18.72 -19.89
N ILE A 551 -26.20 20.01 -19.70
CA ILE A 551 -25.16 20.55 -18.82
C ILE A 551 -25.86 21.08 -17.57
N ARG A 552 -25.46 20.61 -16.39
CA ARG A 552 -26.07 20.97 -15.10
C ARG A 552 -25.04 21.38 -14.09
N VAL A 553 -25.39 22.38 -13.28
CA VAL A 553 -24.59 22.76 -12.11
C VAL A 553 -25.41 22.54 -10.85
N TYR A 554 -24.88 21.71 -9.95
CA TYR A 554 -25.42 21.53 -8.61
C TYR A 554 -24.59 22.32 -7.60
N TYR A 555 -25.23 23.12 -6.75
CA TYR A 555 -24.53 24.01 -5.82
C TYR A 555 -25.25 24.10 -4.47
N ALA A 556 -24.54 24.63 -3.47
CA ALA A 556 -25.12 24.94 -2.16
C ALA A 556 -25.41 26.45 -2.10
N ALA A 557 -26.68 26.83 -2.13
CA ALA A 557 -27.13 28.22 -2.17
C ALA A 557 -26.98 28.91 -0.81
N MET A 558 -27.18 28.18 0.29
CA MET A 558 -27.20 28.69 1.66
C MET A 558 -25.92 28.35 2.46
N SER A 559 -24.85 27.88 1.79
CA SER A 559 -23.61 27.52 2.46
C SER A 559 -23.01 28.70 3.23
N THR A 560 -22.57 28.50 4.48
CA THR A 560 -21.82 29.50 5.27
C THR A 560 -20.32 29.48 4.95
N ASN A 561 -19.85 28.50 4.19
CA ASN A 561 -18.44 28.36 3.85
C ASN A 561 -18.05 29.39 2.77
N LEU A 562 -17.16 30.33 3.14
CA LEU A 562 -16.71 31.41 2.25
C LEU A 562 -16.06 30.89 0.95
N LYS A 563 -15.33 29.76 1.02
CA LYS A 563 -14.73 29.16 -0.17
C LYS A 563 -15.80 28.67 -1.14
N VAL A 564 -16.82 27.97 -0.63
CA VAL A 564 -17.92 27.45 -1.45
C VAL A 564 -18.67 28.59 -2.14
N ARG A 565 -18.95 29.69 -1.43
CA ARG A 565 -19.58 30.89 -2.03
C ARG A 565 -18.74 31.47 -3.16
N LYS A 566 -17.44 31.65 -2.92
CA LYS A 566 -16.49 32.15 -3.94
C LYS A 566 -16.41 31.21 -5.15
N ASP A 567 -16.32 29.90 -4.92
CA ASP A 567 -16.23 28.92 -6.00
C ASP A 567 -17.53 28.90 -6.85
N ASN A 568 -18.70 29.06 -6.23
CA ASN A 568 -19.97 29.22 -6.95
C ASN A 568 -19.94 30.46 -7.87
N GLU A 569 -19.61 31.64 -7.32
CA GLU A 569 -19.54 32.90 -8.08
C GLU A 569 -18.53 32.84 -9.23
N LEU A 570 -17.36 32.23 -8.99
CA LEU A 570 -16.30 32.14 -9.98
C LEU A 570 -16.64 31.14 -11.09
N LEU A 571 -17.25 30.01 -10.77
CA LEU A 571 -17.72 29.06 -11.78
C LEU A 571 -18.83 29.67 -12.64
N GLU A 572 -19.76 30.41 -12.04
CA GLU A 572 -20.82 31.10 -12.78
C GLU A 572 -20.23 32.14 -13.75
N LYS A 573 -19.30 32.98 -13.29
CA LYS A 573 -18.59 33.94 -14.15
C LYS A 573 -17.84 33.25 -15.29
N PHE A 574 -17.18 32.13 -15.00
CA PHE A 574 -16.44 31.36 -16.00
C PHE A 574 -17.37 30.80 -17.09
N LEU A 575 -18.48 30.14 -16.71
CA LEU A 575 -19.43 29.56 -17.66
C LEU A 575 -20.12 30.64 -18.52
N LYS A 576 -20.43 31.79 -17.93
CA LYS A 576 -20.93 32.97 -18.66
C LYS A 576 -19.91 33.50 -19.67
N ALA A 577 -18.65 33.68 -19.26
CA ALA A 577 -17.59 34.16 -20.13
C ALA A 577 -17.30 33.21 -21.31
N LYS A 578 -17.45 31.90 -21.11
CA LYS A 578 -17.34 30.87 -22.16
C LYS A 578 -18.59 30.73 -23.04
N GLY A 579 -19.67 31.47 -22.76
CA GLY A 579 -20.94 31.38 -23.48
C GLY A 579 -21.72 30.08 -23.22
N ILE A 580 -21.29 29.25 -22.26
CA ILE A 580 -21.91 27.96 -21.95
C ILE A 580 -23.29 28.18 -21.32
N SER A 581 -23.42 29.18 -20.47
CA SER A 581 -24.71 29.54 -19.84
C SER A 581 -25.79 29.96 -20.84
N ASN A 582 -25.43 30.24 -22.09
CA ASN A 582 -26.36 30.63 -23.16
C ASN A 582 -26.74 29.44 -24.08
N ARG A 583 -26.17 28.26 -23.87
CA ARG A 583 -26.48 27.09 -24.71
C ARG A 583 -27.88 26.55 -24.40
N SER A 584 -28.55 26.00 -25.41
CA SER A 584 -29.89 25.42 -25.27
C SER A 584 -29.94 24.16 -24.40
N ASP A 585 -28.81 23.49 -24.24
CA ASP A 585 -28.62 22.30 -23.43
C ASP A 585 -28.10 22.59 -22.01
N PHE A 586 -27.91 23.86 -21.65
CA PHE A 586 -27.55 24.27 -20.29
C PHE A 586 -28.80 24.49 -19.45
N ASP A 587 -28.94 23.74 -18.35
CA ASP A 587 -30.05 23.89 -17.41
C ASP A 587 -29.75 24.98 -16.36
N GLU A 588 -30.80 25.52 -15.74
CA GLU A 588 -30.63 26.42 -14.59
C GLU A 588 -29.87 25.74 -13.45
N TRP A 589 -29.15 26.54 -12.66
CA TRP A 589 -28.38 26.04 -11.53
C TRP A 589 -29.30 25.43 -10.47
N ILE A 590 -29.00 24.21 -10.04
CA ILE A 590 -29.84 23.43 -9.13
C ILE A 590 -29.29 23.53 -7.70
N ALA A 591 -30.04 24.19 -6.82
CA ALA A 591 -29.68 24.33 -5.41
C ALA A 591 -29.96 23.04 -4.63
N LEU A 592 -28.91 22.36 -4.18
CA LEU A 592 -29.00 21.08 -3.46
C LEU A 592 -29.61 21.19 -2.06
N ASP A 593 -29.49 22.36 -1.45
CA ASP A 593 -29.91 22.65 -0.07
C ASP A 593 -31.29 23.32 0.03
N VAL A 594 -31.84 23.78 -1.09
CA VAL A 594 -33.13 24.49 -1.13
C VAL A 594 -34.15 23.82 -2.07
N ALA A 595 -33.71 23.33 -3.23
CA ALA A 595 -34.61 22.88 -4.30
C ALA A 595 -34.76 21.36 -4.39
N MET A 596 -34.10 20.58 -3.52
CA MET A 596 -33.98 19.14 -3.67
C MET A 596 -34.20 18.38 -2.36
N ASN A 597 -34.95 17.28 -2.40
CA ASN A 597 -35.14 16.43 -1.24
C ASN A 597 -33.88 15.57 -0.96
N ARG A 598 -33.79 15.00 0.24
CA ARG A 598 -32.60 14.24 0.68
C ARG A 598 -32.25 13.08 -0.27
N ALA A 599 -33.24 12.31 -0.72
CA ALA A 599 -33.01 11.15 -1.58
C ALA A 599 -32.44 11.54 -2.95
N GLN A 600 -32.99 12.60 -3.57
CA GLN A 600 -32.48 13.12 -4.84
C GLN A 600 -31.08 13.70 -4.68
N ARG A 601 -30.82 14.43 -3.60
CA ARG A 601 -29.50 15.00 -3.31
C ARG A 601 -28.45 13.91 -3.10
N ASP A 602 -28.80 12.86 -2.37
CA ASP A 602 -27.90 11.72 -2.12
C ASP A 602 -27.56 10.99 -3.43
N LYS A 603 -28.49 10.92 -4.41
CA LYS A 603 -28.19 10.43 -5.76
C LYS A 603 -27.15 11.29 -6.48
N VAL A 604 -27.31 12.62 -6.44
CA VAL A 604 -26.34 13.54 -7.06
C VAL A 604 -24.95 13.35 -6.44
N PHE A 605 -24.86 13.27 -5.10
CA PHE A 605 -23.60 13.06 -4.38
C PHE A 605 -22.97 11.69 -4.62
N SER A 606 -23.80 10.65 -4.71
CA SER A 606 -23.35 9.30 -5.06
C SER A 606 -22.71 9.32 -6.45
N LYS A 607 -23.40 9.94 -7.42
CA LYS A 607 -22.92 10.04 -8.79
C LYS A 607 -21.67 10.92 -8.94
N ALA A 608 -21.59 12.02 -8.20
CA ALA A 608 -20.43 12.91 -8.23
C ALA A 608 -19.17 12.30 -7.60
N GLY A 609 -19.31 11.32 -6.69
CA GLY A 609 -18.16 10.86 -5.91
C GLY A 609 -17.65 11.88 -4.90
N THR A 610 -18.40 12.98 -4.68
CA THR A 610 -18.05 14.05 -3.77
C THR A 610 -19.30 14.78 -3.26
N ARG A 611 -19.17 15.42 -2.09
CA ARG A 611 -20.15 16.36 -1.53
C ARG A 611 -19.72 17.83 -1.67
N LYS A 612 -18.53 18.08 -2.23
CA LYS A 612 -18.00 19.44 -2.43
C LYS A 612 -18.74 20.12 -3.58
N THR A 613 -19.31 21.29 -3.32
CA THR A 613 -20.00 22.14 -4.30
C THR A 613 -19.14 23.36 -4.67
N PRO A 614 -19.34 23.97 -5.85
CA PRO A 614 -20.28 23.56 -6.92
C PRO A 614 -19.82 22.30 -7.67
N MET A 615 -20.76 21.60 -8.31
CA MET A 615 -20.53 20.39 -9.13
C MET A 615 -21.09 20.60 -10.54
N LEU A 616 -20.24 20.57 -11.55
CA LEU A 616 -20.64 20.60 -12.94
C LEU A 616 -20.81 19.17 -13.47
N PHE A 617 -21.90 18.93 -14.20
CA PHE A 617 -22.18 17.71 -14.94
C PHE A 617 -22.43 18.06 -16.41
N ALA A 618 -22.00 17.19 -17.32
CA ALA A 618 -22.34 17.26 -18.73
C ALA A 618 -22.67 15.85 -19.23
N ASN A 619 -23.76 15.70 -19.99
CA ASN A 619 -24.25 14.40 -20.45
C ASN A 619 -24.45 13.41 -19.31
N ASP A 620 -24.93 13.89 -18.16
CA ASP A 620 -25.12 13.10 -16.93
C ASP A 620 -23.82 12.52 -16.32
N VAL A 621 -22.66 12.99 -16.79
CA VAL A 621 -21.33 12.64 -16.26
C VAL A 621 -20.82 13.80 -15.42
N PHE A 622 -20.41 13.50 -14.18
CA PHE A 622 -19.77 14.51 -13.33
C PHE A 622 -18.48 15.00 -14.02
N ILE A 623 -18.23 16.30 -14.09
CA ILE A 623 -17.02 16.87 -14.68
C ILE A 623 -16.04 17.28 -13.59
N GLY A 624 -16.52 18.02 -12.59
CA GLY A 624 -15.70 18.53 -11.49
C GLY A 624 -16.32 19.74 -10.81
N GLY A 625 -15.58 20.29 -9.85
CA GLY A 625 -15.86 21.61 -9.28
C GLY A 625 -15.15 22.73 -10.05
N TYR A 626 -15.18 23.95 -9.50
CA TYR A 626 -14.62 25.13 -10.15
C TYR A 626 -13.15 24.98 -10.58
N GLU A 627 -12.27 24.57 -9.66
CA GLU A 627 -10.83 24.45 -9.96
C GLU A 627 -10.55 23.41 -11.06
N ASP A 628 -11.35 22.34 -11.11
CA ASP A 628 -11.19 21.23 -12.06
C ASP A 628 -11.52 21.69 -13.48
N VAL A 629 -12.66 22.36 -13.63
CA VAL A 629 -13.15 22.91 -14.90
C VAL A 629 -12.13 23.89 -15.49
N LEU A 630 -11.54 24.73 -14.65
CA LEU A 630 -10.51 25.70 -15.07
C LEU A 630 -9.25 25.03 -15.62
N ILE A 631 -8.85 23.90 -15.04
CA ILE A 631 -7.68 23.15 -15.49
C ILE A 631 -7.98 22.40 -16.77
N MET A 632 -9.16 21.77 -16.86
CA MET A 632 -9.64 21.13 -18.10
C MET A 632 -9.68 22.12 -19.25
N ASP A 633 -10.12 23.35 -19.00
CA ASP A 633 -10.22 24.39 -20.01
C ASP A 633 -8.84 24.84 -20.52
N LYS A 634 -7.90 25.08 -19.59
CA LYS A 634 -6.51 25.42 -19.94
C LYS A 634 -5.81 24.33 -20.76
N GLN A 635 -6.21 23.07 -20.59
CA GLN A 635 -5.68 21.94 -21.34
C GLN A 635 -6.46 21.65 -22.64
N GLY A 636 -7.48 22.46 -22.98
CA GLY A 636 -8.29 22.27 -24.18
C GLY A 636 -9.16 21.00 -24.14
N LEU A 637 -9.40 20.44 -22.94
CA LEU A 637 -10.19 19.22 -22.75
C LEU A 637 -11.64 19.53 -22.40
N PHE A 638 -11.91 20.68 -21.79
CA PHE A 638 -13.24 21.02 -21.29
C PHE A 638 -14.31 20.99 -22.39
N ASP A 639 -14.03 21.57 -23.56
CA ASP A 639 -14.98 21.61 -24.68
C ASP A 639 -15.34 20.22 -25.21
N LYS A 640 -14.48 19.20 -25.03
CA LYS A 640 -14.78 17.82 -25.45
C LYS A 640 -15.87 17.17 -24.61
N TYR A 641 -15.97 17.56 -23.33
CA TYR A 641 -16.98 17.05 -22.41
C TYR A 641 -18.36 17.70 -22.60
N LEU A 642 -18.40 18.82 -23.33
CA LEU A 642 -19.63 19.56 -23.63
C LEU A 642 -20.18 19.22 -25.03
N LYS A 643 -19.59 18.26 -25.74
CA LYS A 643 -20.12 17.68 -26.98
C LYS A 643 -20.71 16.32 -26.65
#